data_AF-A0A250JMX5-F1
#
_entry.id   AF-A0A250JMX5-F1
#
_cell.length_a   1.000
_cell.length_b   1.000
_cell.length_c   1.000
_cell.angle_alpha   90.00
_cell.angle_beta   90.00
_cell.angle_gamma   90.00
#
_symmetry.space_group_name_H-M   'P 1'
#
loop_
_entity.id
_entity.type
_entity.pdbx_description
1 polymer ?
#
loop_
_entity_poly.entity_id
_entity_poly.type
_entity_poly.pdbx_seq_one_letter_code
_entity_poly.pdbx_strand_id
1 'polypeptide(L)'
;MTNEKTGLYTRNGTQVPLQGVEVTGELLGGHARVRVRQRYRNEEYQPVEAIYTFPLPSDATLSAFSMTCAGRRIEGVVREREEAFRAYDDAVTAGHGAALLDEERRNVFTAQVGNLLPYEETVVEVEFLQPVTAEEGSVRWMLPTLVAPRYIPGATTGDRTGHGRDEPTTQVPDADRITPPVGEVHYGLRMDLLVDLGREVVVESPSHAVTVTREEGTRVRVGFSRGEVALDRDLVLSLRSPDTSAVFTPLVTHRNGDTGPGTFALTVVPDLLALASAPPKQEVVFVVDVSGSMAGGSLPQAQAALRLCLRHLREGDRFNVIAFENRFQTFQPQPVPFTQRTLEEADRWVAALNANGGTELLAPMRAAVQAAPDGVIVLLTDGQVGNESEILRAVLEARKTARVYSFGIGTNVSDVLLRDLAKQTGGDVEFIHPGERIDDKVVAQFSRALAPRVTELEAHFDGVECVELAPAELPPLVDGVPWTLLGRYASPGTGTVTLRGRSGREPFSLTVRVDLPAASDRPAVEKLWAAERIRGWEAAQLTGRRAESMKQRIVELAVAHQLVTRYTSFVVVEERKGERRNSGQAKTRVIPVNAPAGWDMFGAKNKEEGAFGGAAPRRGRLAASGAVPRPQVPLRRITPGAPPPAPTQWASSMDDDDGTTDWMVMRVESREQGKAAKKKREKGGILSSFFRDAPPSKVMADSEAEESDAYLAEAPAAEGGVDTGAESLLSRQLANGLWEGTGEGAEPVRQARATALALLTLLREGITSSHPLHGAQVKKAVEALLSLAASLGGDARVAELALGVAWLAAAGPRTRGRIEQAAKPLTGLNGRLGNEVALREHVDTLAAR
;
A
#
# COMPACT_ATOMS: atom_id res chain seq x y z
N MET A 1 -26.87 -45.18 15.38
CA MET A 1 -26.68 -44.22 14.26
C MET A 1 -25.81 -43.12 14.81
N THR A 2 -24.51 -43.18 14.51
CA THR A 2 -23.54 -42.15 14.82
C THR A 2 -23.92 -40.88 14.05
N ASN A 3 -24.17 -39.81 14.78
CA ASN A 3 -24.59 -38.52 14.25
C ASN A 3 -23.36 -37.87 13.58
N GLU A 4 -23.07 -38.26 12.33
CA GLU A 4 -22.04 -37.60 11.52
C GLU A 4 -22.48 -36.15 11.29
N LYS A 5 -21.78 -35.22 11.94
CA LYS A 5 -21.93 -33.79 11.69
C LYS A 5 -21.23 -33.48 10.36
N THR A 6 -22.02 -33.25 9.31
CA THR A 6 -21.53 -32.72 8.03
C THR A 6 -21.80 -31.22 7.98
N GLY A 7 -20.78 -30.40 7.71
CA GLY A 7 -20.90 -28.93 7.62
C GLY A 7 -19.66 -28.19 8.15
N LEU A 8 -19.59 -26.87 7.94
CA LEU A 8 -18.51 -26.00 8.42
C LEU A 8 -18.83 -25.49 9.83
N TYR A 9 -17.92 -25.72 10.79
CA TYR A 9 -18.11 -25.34 12.19
C TYR A 9 -16.96 -24.45 12.69
N THR A 10 -17.26 -23.44 13.50
CA THR A 10 -16.25 -22.74 14.30
C THR A 10 -15.71 -23.66 15.40
N ARG A 11 -14.60 -23.27 16.04
CA ARG A 11 -13.99 -23.99 17.20
C ARG A 11 -14.97 -24.28 18.35
N ASN A 12 -16.05 -23.50 18.45
CA ASN A 12 -17.11 -23.67 19.45
C ASN A 12 -18.28 -24.54 18.95
N GLY A 13 -18.15 -25.18 17.78
CA GLY A 13 -19.18 -26.03 17.17
C GLY A 13 -20.35 -25.26 16.54
N THR A 14 -20.19 -23.97 16.24
CA THR A 14 -21.23 -23.14 15.62
C THR A 14 -21.09 -23.15 14.11
N GLN A 15 -22.17 -23.35 13.38
CA GLN A 15 -22.13 -23.47 11.93
C GLN A 15 -21.81 -22.15 11.23
N VAL A 16 -20.92 -22.19 10.23
CA VAL A 16 -20.54 -21.04 9.39
C VAL A 16 -21.33 -21.10 8.08
N PRO A 17 -22.16 -20.09 7.75
CA PRO A 17 -22.97 -20.13 6.53
C PRO A 17 -22.18 -20.04 5.22
N LEU A 18 -21.01 -19.41 5.21
CA LEU A 18 -20.21 -19.25 3.99
C LEU A 18 -19.53 -20.56 3.59
N GLN A 19 -19.83 -21.06 2.39
CA GLN A 19 -19.33 -22.34 1.87
C GLN A 19 -18.12 -22.20 0.92
N GLY A 20 -17.90 -21.01 0.34
CA GLY A 20 -16.82 -20.80 -0.62
C GLY A 20 -16.87 -19.44 -1.27
N VAL A 21 -15.71 -19.04 -1.78
CA VAL A 21 -15.50 -17.81 -2.55
C VAL A 21 -14.99 -18.18 -3.93
N GLU A 22 -15.55 -17.56 -4.96
CA GLU A 22 -15.13 -17.75 -6.34
C GLU A 22 -14.81 -16.39 -6.96
N VAL A 23 -13.65 -16.28 -7.58
CA VAL A 23 -13.20 -15.10 -8.30
C VAL A 23 -13.24 -15.41 -9.79
N THR A 24 -14.04 -14.63 -10.52
CA THR A 24 -14.07 -14.66 -11.98
C THR A 24 -13.77 -13.27 -12.52
N GLY A 25 -13.24 -13.16 -13.73
CA GLY A 25 -12.91 -11.83 -14.23
C GLY A 25 -12.14 -11.83 -15.52
N GLU A 26 -11.92 -10.62 -16.00
CA GLU A 26 -11.22 -10.35 -17.25
C GLU A 26 -10.17 -9.26 -17.03
N LEU A 27 -8.94 -9.51 -17.47
CA LEU A 27 -7.87 -8.52 -17.52
C LEU A 27 -7.77 -8.01 -18.96
N LEU A 28 -8.29 -6.80 -19.20
CA LEU A 28 -8.43 -6.18 -20.52
C LEU A 28 -7.90 -4.74 -20.51
N GLY A 29 -7.05 -4.37 -21.47
CA GLY A 29 -6.78 -2.96 -21.79
C GLY A 29 -6.39 -2.07 -20.60
N GLY A 30 -5.51 -2.56 -19.71
CA GLY A 30 -4.99 -1.83 -18.55
C GLY A 30 -5.88 -1.85 -17.30
N HIS A 31 -6.99 -2.58 -17.31
CA HIS A 31 -7.89 -2.71 -16.17
C HIS A 31 -8.32 -4.18 -15.97
N ALA A 32 -8.58 -4.55 -14.72
CA ALA A 32 -9.20 -5.82 -14.37
C ALA A 32 -10.66 -5.55 -14.00
N ARG A 33 -11.59 -6.28 -14.62
CA ARG A 33 -12.99 -6.37 -14.19
C ARG A 33 -13.16 -7.70 -13.49
N VAL A 34 -13.46 -7.67 -12.20
CA VAL A 34 -13.43 -8.86 -11.34
C VAL A 34 -14.74 -8.99 -10.60
N ARG A 35 -15.26 -10.22 -10.52
CA ARG A 35 -16.44 -10.60 -9.77
C ARG A 35 -16.05 -11.57 -8.66
N VAL A 36 -16.42 -11.23 -7.44
CA VAL A 36 -16.27 -12.07 -6.26
C VAL A 36 -17.64 -12.64 -5.92
N ARG A 37 -17.80 -13.95 -6.02
CA ARG A 37 -19.02 -14.69 -5.69
C ARG A 37 -18.84 -15.39 -4.36
N GLN A 38 -19.71 -15.08 -3.42
CA GLN A 38 -19.72 -15.60 -2.07
C GLN A 38 -20.97 -16.48 -1.92
N ARG A 39 -20.78 -17.78 -1.68
CA ARG A 39 -21.88 -18.75 -1.58
C ARG A 39 -22.21 -19.04 -0.12
N TYR A 40 -23.42 -18.69 0.30
CA TYR A 40 -23.94 -18.89 1.64
C TYR A 40 -24.97 -20.02 1.63
N ARG A 41 -24.93 -20.87 2.67
CA ARG A 41 -25.96 -21.86 2.95
C ARG A 41 -26.26 -21.88 4.43
N ASN A 42 -27.53 -21.74 4.80
CA ASN A 42 -27.96 -21.94 6.18
C ASN A 42 -28.31 -23.41 6.37
N GLU A 43 -27.60 -24.17 7.21
CA GLU A 43 -28.01 -25.54 7.55
C GLU A 43 -28.68 -25.63 8.94
N GLU A 44 -28.97 -24.49 9.56
CA GLU A 44 -29.76 -24.39 10.78
C GLU A 44 -31.27 -24.45 10.48
N TYR A 45 -32.06 -24.83 11.50
CA TYR A 45 -33.53 -24.92 11.43
C TYR A 45 -34.24 -23.56 11.56
N GLN A 46 -33.48 -22.48 11.74
CA GLN A 46 -33.98 -21.13 11.96
C GLN A 46 -33.30 -20.15 10.99
N PRO A 47 -33.92 -18.99 10.68
CA PRO A 47 -33.30 -17.98 9.85
C PRO A 47 -31.99 -17.46 10.46
N VAL A 48 -31.03 -17.19 9.58
CA VAL A 48 -29.71 -16.68 9.94
C VAL A 48 -29.48 -15.35 9.22
N GLU A 49 -28.81 -14.45 9.92
CA GLU A 49 -28.17 -13.29 9.30
C GLU A 49 -26.66 -13.56 9.26
N ALA A 50 -26.08 -13.62 8.06
CA ALA A 50 -24.65 -13.88 7.90
C ALA A 50 -23.90 -12.58 7.64
N ILE A 51 -22.86 -12.31 8.43
CA ILE A 51 -22.02 -11.10 8.32
C ILE A 51 -20.61 -11.54 7.95
N TYR A 52 -20.14 -11.10 6.79
CA TYR A 52 -18.81 -11.41 6.29
C TYR A 52 -18.04 -10.12 6.00
N THR A 53 -16.91 -9.95 6.67
CA THR A 53 -15.97 -8.85 6.42
C THR A 53 -14.80 -9.36 5.61
N PHE A 54 -14.57 -8.77 4.45
CA PHE A 54 -13.57 -9.22 3.46
C PHE A 54 -12.87 -8.03 2.83
N PRO A 55 -11.64 -8.21 2.31
CA PRO A 55 -10.91 -7.12 1.69
C PRO A 55 -11.28 -6.97 0.21
N LEU A 56 -11.05 -5.77 -0.30
CA LEU A 56 -10.86 -5.50 -1.73
C LEU A 56 -9.63 -4.62 -1.90
N PRO A 57 -9.00 -4.57 -3.09
CA PRO A 57 -7.91 -3.63 -3.33
C PRO A 57 -8.31 -2.19 -3.01
N SER A 58 -7.48 -1.43 -2.29
CA SER A 58 -7.77 -0.03 -1.94
C SER A 58 -7.94 0.92 -3.13
N ASP A 59 -7.47 0.52 -4.31
CA ASP A 59 -7.63 1.23 -5.59
C ASP A 59 -8.76 0.66 -6.47
N ALA A 60 -9.51 -0.33 -5.97
CA ALA A 60 -10.68 -0.85 -6.65
C ALA A 60 -11.85 0.14 -6.65
N THR A 61 -12.69 0.02 -7.67
CA THR A 61 -13.95 0.75 -7.81
C THR A 61 -15.08 -0.26 -7.84
N LEU A 62 -15.84 -0.36 -6.75
CA LEU A 62 -17.04 -1.18 -6.69
C LEU A 62 -18.09 -0.66 -7.66
N SER A 63 -18.62 -1.56 -8.48
CA SER A 63 -19.40 -1.20 -9.67
C SER A 63 -20.72 -1.94 -9.81
N ALA A 64 -20.88 -3.11 -9.17
CA ALA A 64 -22.16 -3.81 -9.08
C ALA A 64 -22.21 -4.72 -7.84
N PHE A 65 -23.42 -4.99 -7.38
CA PHE A 65 -23.72 -5.92 -6.30
C PHE A 65 -25.02 -6.65 -6.62
N SER A 66 -25.09 -7.95 -6.38
CA SER A 66 -26.33 -8.71 -6.59
C SER A 66 -26.48 -9.85 -5.60
N MET A 67 -27.72 -10.28 -5.40
CA MET A 67 -28.09 -11.44 -4.60
C MET A 67 -28.86 -12.43 -5.46
N THR A 68 -28.43 -13.69 -5.49
CA THR A 68 -29.16 -14.78 -6.13
C THR A 68 -29.71 -15.72 -5.06
N CYS A 69 -31.03 -15.83 -4.98
CA CYS A 69 -31.74 -16.67 -4.02
C CYS A 69 -32.96 -17.32 -4.70
N ALA A 70 -33.25 -18.58 -4.35
CA ALA A 70 -34.31 -19.38 -4.97
C ALA A 70 -34.33 -19.32 -6.52
N GLY A 71 -33.14 -19.39 -7.13
CA GLY A 71 -32.96 -19.39 -8.59
C GLY A 71 -33.20 -18.04 -9.29
N ARG A 72 -33.43 -16.95 -8.54
CA ARG A 72 -33.62 -15.59 -9.08
C ARG A 72 -32.46 -14.70 -8.69
N ARG A 73 -31.91 -13.97 -9.64
CA ARG A 73 -30.90 -12.93 -9.42
C ARG A 73 -31.59 -11.57 -9.26
N ILE A 74 -31.19 -10.82 -8.24
CA ILE A 74 -31.71 -9.51 -7.90
C ILE A 74 -30.53 -8.55 -7.84
N GLU A 75 -30.56 -7.52 -8.69
CA GLU A 75 -29.52 -6.49 -8.72
C GLU A 75 -29.70 -5.52 -7.55
N GLY A 76 -28.57 -5.14 -6.95
CA GLY A 76 -28.52 -4.16 -5.87
C GLY A 76 -28.54 -2.75 -6.41
N VAL A 77 -29.04 -1.84 -5.58
CA VAL A 77 -29.06 -0.41 -5.87
C VAL A 77 -28.21 0.33 -4.84
N VAL A 78 -27.39 1.26 -5.32
CA VAL A 78 -26.69 2.20 -4.46
C VAL A 78 -27.68 3.23 -3.92
N ARG A 79 -27.66 3.45 -2.61
CA ARG A 79 -28.38 4.54 -1.94
C ARG A 79 -27.43 5.30 -1.02
N GLU A 80 -27.87 6.45 -0.51
CA GLU A 80 -27.18 7.05 0.63
C GLU A 80 -27.09 6.00 1.75
N ARG A 81 -25.93 5.94 2.40
CA ARG A 81 -25.59 4.91 3.36
C ARG A 81 -26.69 4.66 4.40
N GLU A 82 -27.16 5.70 5.09
CA GLU A 82 -28.21 5.53 6.10
C GLU A 82 -29.53 5.00 5.52
N GLU A 83 -29.87 5.39 4.29
CA GLU A 83 -31.08 4.91 3.60
C GLU A 83 -30.94 3.43 3.21
N ALA A 84 -29.76 3.01 2.74
CA ALA A 84 -29.47 1.62 2.43
C ALA A 84 -29.60 0.72 3.66
N PHE A 85 -29.05 1.15 4.81
CA PHE A 85 -29.17 0.43 6.08
C PHE A 85 -30.63 0.33 6.54
N ARG A 86 -31.38 1.44 6.52
CA ARG A 86 -32.81 1.41 6.86
C ARG A 86 -33.60 0.47 5.95
N ALA A 87 -33.35 0.51 4.64
CA ALA A 87 -34.02 -0.37 3.69
C ALA A 87 -33.71 -1.86 3.94
N TYR A 88 -32.47 -2.17 4.34
CA TYR A 88 -32.08 -3.52 4.75
C TYR A 88 -32.81 -3.95 6.03
N ASP A 89 -32.75 -3.14 7.09
CA ASP A 89 -33.36 -3.44 8.39
C ASP A 89 -34.88 -3.61 8.29
N ASP A 90 -35.55 -2.71 7.55
CA ASP A 90 -36.98 -2.76 7.30
C ASP A 90 -37.36 -4.04 6.55
N ALA A 91 -36.57 -4.42 5.53
CA ALA A 91 -36.79 -5.64 4.77
C ALA A 91 -36.64 -6.90 5.64
N VAL A 92 -35.55 -7.01 6.40
CA VAL A 92 -35.29 -8.15 7.29
C VAL A 92 -36.39 -8.25 8.35
N THR A 93 -36.76 -7.14 8.98
CA THR A 93 -37.83 -7.07 9.99
C THR A 93 -39.20 -7.45 9.42
N ALA A 94 -39.51 -7.00 8.20
CA ALA A 94 -40.74 -7.36 7.49
C ALA A 94 -40.75 -8.82 7.01
N GLY A 95 -39.67 -9.57 7.21
CA GLY A 95 -39.51 -10.97 6.88
C GLY A 95 -39.16 -11.25 5.41
N HIS A 96 -38.57 -10.26 4.75
CA HIS A 96 -37.99 -10.37 3.41
C HIS A 96 -36.54 -10.83 3.50
N GLY A 97 -36.00 -11.32 2.37
CA GLY A 97 -34.57 -11.55 2.25
C GLY A 97 -33.90 -10.25 1.84
N ALA A 98 -32.71 -9.97 2.35
CA ALA A 98 -31.98 -8.76 1.95
C ALA A 98 -30.47 -9.00 1.98
N ALA A 99 -29.74 -8.21 1.19
CA ALA A 99 -28.30 -8.15 1.28
C ALA A 99 -27.84 -6.68 1.28
N LEU A 100 -26.86 -6.38 2.13
CA LEU A 100 -26.24 -5.06 2.26
C LEU A 100 -24.74 -5.22 2.04
N LEU A 101 -24.15 -4.40 1.17
CA LEU A 101 -22.71 -4.29 1.01
C LEU A 101 -22.27 -2.86 1.36
N ASP A 102 -21.36 -2.77 2.31
CA ASP A 102 -20.92 -1.52 2.90
C ASP A 102 -19.40 -1.41 2.96
N GLU A 103 -18.90 -0.19 2.77
CA GLU A 103 -17.48 0.16 2.93
C GLU A 103 -17.21 0.53 4.39
N GLU A 104 -16.39 -0.28 5.06
CA GLU A 104 -15.86 0.03 6.38
C GLU A 104 -14.66 0.98 6.26
N ARG A 105 -13.76 0.60 5.36
CA ARG A 105 -12.62 1.38 4.87
C ARG A 105 -12.41 1.05 3.41
N ARG A 106 -11.62 1.83 2.68
CA ARG A 106 -11.37 1.61 1.24
C ARG A 106 -10.90 0.20 0.86
N ASN A 107 -10.31 -0.55 1.79
CA ASN A 107 -9.89 -1.95 1.60
C ASN A 107 -10.62 -2.96 2.49
N VAL A 108 -11.63 -2.55 3.26
CA VAL A 108 -12.39 -3.43 4.17
C VAL A 108 -13.88 -3.24 3.92
N PHE A 109 -14.55 -4.31 3.54
CA PHE A 109 -15.96 -4.30 3.19
C PHE A 109 -16.72 -5.32 4.00
N THR A 110 -17.97 -5.01 4.33
CA THR A 110 -18.86 -5.93 5.03
C THR A 110 -20.06 -6.24 4.15
N ALA A 111 -20.27 -7.53 3.87
CA ALA A 111 -21.51 -8.04 3.30
C ALA A 111 -22.37 -8.64 4.41
N GLN A 112 -23.62 -8.17 4.51
CA GLN A 112 -24.64 -8.71 5.41
C GLN A 112 -25.71 -9.40 4.56
N VAL A 113 -25.97 -10.67 4.83
CA VAL A 113 -27.02 -11.46 4.16
C VAL A 113 -28.09 -11.78 5.19
N GLY A 114 -29.16 -11.00 5.14
CA GLY A 114 -30.25 -11.02 6.10
C GLY A 114 -31.31 -12.05 5.75
N ASN A 115 -31.85 -12.68 6.80
CA ASN A 115 -32.97 -13.62 6.72
C ASN A 115 -32.72 -14.80 5.76
N LEU A 116 -31.53 -15.41 5.81
CA LEU A 116 -31.23 -16.65 5.10
C LEU A 116 -32.07 -17.78 5.69
N LEU A 117 -33.05 -18.29 4.93
CA LEU A 117 -34.01 -19.27 5.43
C LEU A 117 -33.35 -20.62 5.74
N PRO A 118 -33.97 -21.47 6.59
CA PRO A 118 -33.47 -22.82 6.84
C PRO A 118 -33.22 -23.59 5.54
N TYR A 119 -32.02 -24.14 5.39
CA TYR A 119 -31.56 -24.92 4.22
C TYR A 119 -31.48 -24.15 2.90
N GLU A 120 -31.70 -22.84 2.91
CA GLU A 120 -31.59 -21.99 1.73
C GLU A 120 -30.13 -21.76 1.36
N GLU A 121 -29.86 -21.77 0.05
CA GLU A 121 -28.60 -21.32 -0.53
C GLU A 121 -28.82 -19.95 -1.18
N THR A 122 -27.91 -19.01 -0.89
CA THR A 122 -27.89 -17.66 -1.45
C THR A 122 -26.48 -17.35 -1.92
N VAL A 123 -26.36 -16.79 -3.13
CA VAL A 123 -25.08 -16.32 -3.67
C VAL A 123 -25.10 -14.81 -3.72
N VAL A 124 -24.12 -14.18 -3.09
CA VAL A 124 -23.86 -12.75 -3.23
C VAL A 124 -22.72 -12.56 -4.21
N GLU A 125 -22.86 -11.61 -5.13
CA GLU A 125 -21.83 -11.29 -6.12
C GLU A 125 -21.48 -9.81 -6.05
N VAL A 126 -20.18 -9.53 -6.00
CA VAL A 126 -19.59 -8.19 -5.94
C VAL A 126 -18.73 -8.00 -7.20
N GLU A 127 -19.01 -6.98 -8.01
CA GLU A 127 -18.19 -6.63 -9.19
C GLU A 127 -17.39 -5.35 -8.92
N PHE A 128 -16.08 -5.40 -9.14
CA PHE A 128 -15.22 -4.22 -9.09
C PHE A 128 -14.32 -4.09 -10.30
N LEU A 129 -13.93 -2.84 -10.56
CA LEU A 129 -12.92 -2.47 -11.54
C LEU A 129 -11.63 -2.12 -10.81
N GLN A 130 -10.48 -2.60 -11.28
CA GLN A 130 -9.19 -2.31 -10.69
C GLN A 130 -8.21 -1.88 -11.79
N PRO A 131 -7.46 -0.78 -11.62
CA PRO A 131 -6.37 -0.45 -12.52
C PRO A 131 -5.27 -1.50 -12.41
N VAL A 132 -4.67 -1.86 -13.54
CA VAL A 132 -3.59 -2.84 -13.57
C VAL A 132 -2.24 -2.11 -13.49
N THR A 133 -1.33 -2.58 -12.64
CA THR A 133 -0.02 -1.94 -12.43
C THR A 133 1.00 -2.46 -13.43
N ALA A 134 1.76 -1.56 -14.05
CA ALA A 134 2.92 -1.94 -14.86
C ALA A 134 4.18 -1.98 -13.97
N GLU A 135 4.95 -3.07 -14.05
CA GLU A 135 6.22 -3.28 -13.36
C GLU A 135 7.27 -3.75 -14.37
N GLU A 136 8.21 -2.88 -14.77
CA GLU A 136 9.42 -3.20 -15.56
C GLU A 136 9.23 -4.27 -16.66
N GLY A 137 8.38 -3.99 -17.66
CA GLY A 137 8.13 -4.92 -18.77
C GLY A 137 7.14 -6.06 -18.46
N SER A 138 6.57 -6.05 -17.25
CA SER A 138 5.50 -6.92 -16.81
C SER A 138 4.27 -6.13 -16.36
N VAL A 139 3.15 -6.83 -16.27
CA VAL A 139 1.92 -6.39 -15.65
C VAL A 139 1.75 -7.15 -14.34
N ARG A 140 1.46 -6.44 -13.25
CA ARG A 140 1.09 -7.05 -11.98
C ARG A 140 -0.37 -6.81 -11.67
N TRP A 141 -1.05 -7.87 -11.28
CA TRP A 141 -2.40 -7.82 -10.71
C TRP A 141 -2.40 -8.49 -9.34
N MET A 142 -3.03 -7.84 -8.36
CA MET A 142 -3.09 -8.30 -6.97
C MET A 142 -4.53 -8.22 -6.46
N LEU A 143 -4.96 -9.29 -5.78
CA LEU A 143 -6.23 -9.37 -5.08
C LEU A 143 -5.99 -9.78 -3.61
N PRO A 144 -6.27 -8.92 -2.63
CA PRO A 144 -6.24 -9.32 -1.24
C PRO A 144 -7.36 -10.31 -0.95
N THR A 145 -7.10 -11.34 -0.14
CA THR A 145 -8.09 -12.40 0.16
C THR A 145 -8.50 -12.45 1.62
N LEU A 146 -7.78 -11.76 2.52
CA LEU A 146 -8.11 -11.71 3.94
C LEU A 146 -7.93 -10.31 4.53
N VAL A 147 -8.72 -9.99 5.55
CA VAL A 147 -8.51 -8.80 6.36
C VAL A 147 -7.53 -9.17 7.46
N ALA A 148 -6.27 -8.78 7.27
CA ALA A 148 -5.24 -9.18 8.21
C ALA A 148 -5.38 -8.48 9.56
N PRO A 149 -4.98 -9.16 10.65
CA PRO A 149 -4.90 -8.58 11.98
C PRO A 149 -4.08 -7.29 11.99
N ARG A 150 -4.64 -6.25 12.60
CA ARG A 150 -4.04 -4.91 12.65
C ARG A 150 -3.60 -4.58 14.06
N TYR A 151 -2.55 -3.78 14.16
CA TYR A 151 -2.16 -3.10 15.39
C TYR A 151 -3.17 -1.98 15.67
N ILE A 152 -3.86 -2.07 16.81
CA ILE A 152 -4.90 -1.13 17.25
C ILE A 152 -4.36 -0.33 18.45
N PRO A 153 -3.76 0.86 18.24
CA PRO A 153 -3.25 1.68 19.33
C PRO A 153 -4.35 2.47 20.05
N GLY A 154 -3.99 3.08 21.18
CA GLY A 154 -4.86 3.96 21.96
C GLY A 154 -5.58 3.26 23.11
N ALA A 155 -6.27 4.05 23.93
CA ALA A 155 -7.06 3.54 25.04
C ALA A 155 -8.47 3.18 24.56
N THR A 156 -9.04 2.09 25.07
CA THR A 156 -10.42 1.69 24.78
C THR A 156 -11.41 2.81 25.11
N THR A 157 -12.33 3.11 24.19
CA THR A 157 -13.34 4.16 24.33
C THR A 157 -14.54 3.90 23.43
N GLY A 158 -15.67 4.56 23.67
CA GLY A 158 -16.85 4.47 22.81
C GLY A 158 -17.65 3.17 22.96
N ASP A 159 -18.83 3.17 22.32
CA ASP A 159 -19.70 2.00 22.25
C ASP A 159 -19.33 1.14 21.04
N ARG A 160 -19.55 -0.16 21.15
CA ARG A 160 -19.39 -1.09 20.03
C ARG A 160 -20.49 -0.87 19.00
N THR A 161 -20.09 -0.76 17.73
CA THR A 161 -20.94 -0.60 16.55
C THR A 161 -20.75 -1.74 15.53
N GLY A 162 -19.81 -2.65 15.79
CA GLY A 162 -19.47 -3.78 14.92
C GLY A 162 -19.22 -5.11 15.65
N HIS A 163 -18.90 -6.11 14.84
CA HIS A 163 -18.78 -7.51 15.24
C HIS A 163 -17.34 -8.05 15.26
N GLY A 164 -16.36 -7.17 15.09
CA GLY A 164 -14.94 -7.47 15.13
C GLY A 164 -14.44 -7.80 16.53
N ARG A 165 -13.24 -8.34 16.60
CA ARG A 165 -12.63 -8.86 17.84
C ARG A 165 -12.09 -7.76 18.75
N ASP A 166 -11.60 -6.65 18.16
CA ASP A 166 -10.93 -5.58 18.91
C ASP A 166 -11.95 -4.54 19.37
N GLU A 167 -11.69 -3.88 20.48
CA GLU A 167 -12.56 -2.81 21.02
C GLU A 167 -12.23 -1.46 20.38
N PRO A 168 -13.21 -0.57 20.17
CA PRO A 168 -12.94 0.78 19.70
C PRO A 168 -11.99 1.53 20.63
N THR A 169 -11.08 2.33 20.07
CA THR A 169 -10.08 3.08 20.84
C THR A 169 -10.07 4.56 20.49
N THR A 170 -9.36 5.36 21.30
CA THR A 170 -9.17 6.80 21.08
C THR A 170 -8.49 7.13 19.75
N GLN A 171 -7.72 6.20 19.17
CA GLN A 171 -7.03 6.38 17.89
C GLN A 171 -7.70 5.61 16.74
N VAL A 172 -8.43 4.54 17.06
CA VAL A 172 -9.11 3.67 16.09
C VAL A 172 -10.57 3.45 16.55
N PRO A 173 -11.45 4.45 16.37
CA PRO A 173 -12.83 4.39 16.85
C PRO A 173 -13.70 3.37 16.11
N ASP A 174 -13.22 2.82 14.99
CA ASP A 174 -13.87 1.82 14.15
C ASP A 174 -13.22 0.42 14.25
N ALA A 175 -12.37 0.19 15.27
CA ALA A 175 -11.61 -1.05 15.43
C ALA A 175 -12.50 -2.31 15.40
N ASP A 176 -13.68 -2.24 16.00
CA ASP A 176 -14.65 -3.34 16.06
C ASP A 176 -15.39 -3.59 14.75
N ARG A 177 -15.16 -2.79 13.70
CA ARG A 177 -15.74 -3.01 12.36
C ARG A 177 -14.71 -3.47 11.34
N ILE A 178 -13.43 -3.26 11.63
CA ILE A 178 -12.31 -3.57 10.72
C ILE A 178 -11.47 -4.78 11.14
N THR A 179 -11.80 -5.39 12.29
CA THR A 179 -11.04 -6.52 12.86
C THR A 179 -11.88 -7.79 12.95
N PRO A 180 -12.23 -8.44 11.81
CA PRO A 180 -13.05 -9.64 11.86
C PRO A 180 -12.44 -10.74 12.74
N PRO A 181 -13.27 -11.61 13.33
CA PRO A 181 -12.77 -12.71 14.13
C PRO A 181 -11.88 -13.63 13.27
N VAL A 182 -10.72 -14.01 13.80
CA VAL A 182 -9.78 -14.90 13.14
C VAL A 182 -9.98 -16.32 13.67
N GLY A 183 -10.04 -17.31 12.79
CA GLY A 183 -10.17 -18.69 13.17
C GLY A 183 -9.83 -19.66 12.04
N GLU A 184 -9.81 -20.95 12.38
CA GLU A 184 -9.75 -22.00 11.38
C GLU A 184 -11.08 -22.01 10.61
N VAL A 185 -11.01 -21.84 9.29
CA VAL A 185 -12.16 -21.89 8.39
C VAL A 185 -11.93 -22.96 7.34
N HIS A 186 -13.01 -23.58 6.87
CA HIS A 186 -12.92 -24.62 5.83
C HIS A 186 -13.68 -24.27 4.53
N TYR A 187 -13.89 -22.98 4.27
CA TYR A 187 -14.23 -22.48 2.94
C TYR A 187 -12.96 -22.07 2.19
N GLY A 188 -12.93 -22.30 0.87
CA GLY A 188 -11.79 -21.97 0.02
C GLY A 188 -12.12 -20.96 -1.07
N LEU A 189 -11.08 -20.60 -1.81
CA LEU A 189 -11.09 -19.69 -2.95
C LEU A 189 -10.88 -20.47 -4.24
N ARG A 190 -11.75 -20.24 -5.23
CA ARG A 190 -11.59 -20.68 -6.61
C ARG A 190 -11.36 -19.50 -7.53
N MET A 191 -10.71 -19.74 -8.66
CA MET A 191 -10.36 -18.69 -9.61
C MET A 191 -10.57 -19.19 -11.06
N ASP A 192 -11.23 -18.35 -11.86
CA ASP A 192 -11.30 -18.46 -13.32
C ASP A 192 -11.15 -17.06 -13.95
N LEU A 193 -9.93 -16.71 -14.33
CA LEU A 193 -9.61 -15.41 -14.92
C LEU A 193 -9.26 -15.55 -16.40
N LEU A 194 -9.94 -14.75 -17.23
CA LEU A 194 -9.57 -14.57 -18.62
C LEU A 194 -8.60 -13.39 -18.75
N VAL A 195 -7.47 -13.62 -19.36
CA VAL A 195 -6.46 -12.60 -19.62
C VAL A 195 -6.39 -12.38 -21.13
N ASP A 196 -6.64 -11.14 -21.56
CA ASP A 196 -6.47 -10.72 -22.94
C ASP A 196 -5.87 -9.31 -23.00
N LEU A 197 -4.54 -9.27 -23.11
CA LEU A 197 -3.79 -8.02 -23.27
C LEU A 197 -3.54 -7.68 -24.75
N GLY A 198 -4.23 -8.36 -25.68
CA GLY A 198 -4.06 -8.19 -27.13
C GLY A 198 -2.71 -8.67 -27.67
N ARG A 199 -1.95 -9.44 -26.88
CA ARG A 199 -0.63 -9.99 -27.20
C ARG A 199 -0.38 -11.28 -26.42
N GLU A 200 0.60 -12.08 -26.84
CA GLU A 200 1.01 -13.26 -26.07
C GLU A 200 1.61 -12.83 -24.72
N VAL A 201 1.19 -13.52 -23.66
CA VAL A 201 1.66 -13.28 -22.30
C VAL A 201 2.00 -14.59 -21.61
N VAL A 202 3.04 -14.54 -20.78
CA VAL A 202 3.40 -15.58 -19.84
C VAL A 202 2.86 -15.16 -18.47
N VAL A 203 2.00 -15.99 -17.88
CA VAL A 203 1.41 -15.71 -16.57
C VAL A 203 2.10 -16.56 -15.51
N GLU A 204 2.57 -15.91 -14.46
CA GLU A 204 3.19 -16.52 -13.28
C GLU A 204 2.54 -15.99 -12.01
N SER A 205 2.68 -16.74 -10.91
CA SER A 205 2.24 -16.30 -9.60
C SER A 205 3.28 -16.64 -8.54
N PRO A 206 3.81 -15.64 -7.81
CA PRO A 206 4.68 -15.90 -6.66
C PRO A 206 3.90 -16.39 -5.43
N SER A 207 2.60 -16.09 -5.38
CA SER A 207 1.74 -16.39 -4.23
C SER A 207 1.12 -17.80 -4.24
N HIS A 208 0.76 -18.31 -5.42
CA HIS A 208 -0.05 -19.51 -5.58
C HIS A 208 0.41 -20.32 -6.80
N ALA A 209 0.26 -21.64 -6.76
CA ALA A 209 0.46 -22.45 -7.96
C ALA A 209 -0.75 -22.28 -8.91
N VAL A 210 -0.48 -21.85 -10.14
CA VAL A 210 -1.51 -21.58 -11.16
C VAL A 210 -1.38 -22.51 -12.37
N THR A 211 -2.51 -22.79 -13.01
CA THR A 211 -2.58 -23.45 -14.32
C THR A 211 -3.06 -22.43 -15.34
N VAL A 212 -2.35 -22.38 -16.48
CA VAL A 212 -2.62 -21.46 -17.57
C VAL A 212 -3.01 -22.27 -18.80
N THR A 213 -4.20 -22.01 -19.34
CA THR A 213 -4.71 -22.67 -20.54
C THR A 213 -4.88 -21.62 -21.64
N ARG A 214 -4.37 -21.91 -22.84
CA ARG A 214 -4.49 -21.01 -24.00
C ARG A 214 -5.87 -21.18 -24.63
N GLU A 215 -6.55 -20.07 -24.90
CA GLU A 215 -7.76 -20.02 -25.73
C GLU A 215 -7.42 -19.53 -27.14
N GLU A 216 -8.43 -19.21 -27.97
CA GLU A 216 -8.21 -18.67 -29.32
C GLU A 216 -7.45 -17.32 -29.27
N GLY A 217 -6.48 -17.15 -30.18
CA GLY A 217 -5.71 -15.92 -30.32
C GLY A 217 -4.70 -15.70 -29.18
N THR A 218 -4.77 -14.53 -28.54
CA THR A 218 -3.84 -14.08 -27.47
C THR A 218 -4.39 -14.32 -26.07
N ARG A 219 -5.54 -14.99 -25.97
CA ARG A 219 -6.28 -15.16 -24.73
C ARG A 219 -5.74 -16.33 -23.91
N VAL A 220 -5.59 -16.12 -22.61
CA VAL A 220 -5.23 -17.19 -21.68
C VAL A 220 -6.18 -17.20 -20.49
N ARG A 221 -6.60 -18.40 -20.08
CA ARG A 221 -7.43 -18.62 -18.90
C ARG A 221 -6.58 -19.16 -17.76
N VAL A 222 -6.69 -18.54 -16.59
CA VAL A 222 -5.85 -18.78 -15.42
C VAL A 222 -6.73 -19.27 -14.27
N GLY A 223 -6.36 -20.42 -13.70
CA GLY A 223 -6.98 -20.98 -12.50
C GLY A 223 -5.93 -21.52 -11.53
N PHE A 224 -6.35 -21.96 -10.34
CA PHE A 224 -5.44 -22.61 -9.40
C PHE A 224 -5.12 -24.04 -9.82
N SER A 225 -3.87 -24.46 -9.69
CA SER A 225 -3.46 -25.84 -10.02
C SER A 225 -4.13 -26.90 -9.14
N ARG A 226 -4.55 -26.53 -7.93
CA ARG A 226 -5.29 -27.40 -7.00
C ARG A 226 -6.81 -27.19 -7.07
N GLY A 227 -7.30 -26.33 -7.97
CA GLY A 227 -8.70 -25.94 -8.08
C GLY A 227 -9.17 -24.97 -6.99
N GLU A 228 -8.92 -25.31 -5.72
CA GLU A 228 -9.31 -24.52 -4.55
C GLU A 228 -8.12 -24.31 -3.60
N VAL A 229 -8.00 -23.11 -3.03
CA VAL A 229 -6.93 -22.69 -2.10
C VAL A 229 -7.51 -22.01 -0.86
N ALA A 230 -6.72 -21.86 0.20
CA ALA A 230 -7.13 -21.09 1.38
C ALA A 230 -7.07 -19.57 1.12
N LEU A 231 -7.89 -18.80 1.82
CA LEU A 231 -7.83 -17.33 1.80
C LEU A 231 -6.87 -16.84 2.89
N ASP A 232 -5.60 -17.26 2.84
CA ASP A 232 -4.59 -17.00 3.89
C ASP A 232 -3.47 -16.02 3.46
N ARG A 233 -3.48 -15.57 2.20
CA ARG A 233 -2.54 -14.59 1.63
C ARG A 233 -3.08 -13.96 0.35
N ASP A 234 -2.57 -12.78 0.02
CA ASP A 234 -2.89 -12.11 -1.24
C ASP A 234 -2.61 -12.99 -2.47
N LEU A 235 -3.53 -12.93 -3.45
CA LEU A 235 -3.34 -13.50 -4.77
C LEU A 235 -2.58 -12.51 -5.64
N VAL A 236 -1.45 -12.94 -6.17
CA VAL A 236 -0.57 -12.13 -7.03
C VAL A 236 -0.37 -12.83 -8.35
N LEU A 237 -0.64 -12.14 -9.45
CA LEU A 237 -0.28 -12.57 -10.80
C LEU A 237 0.71 -11.58 -11.44
N SER A 238 1.77 -12.10 -12.02
CA SER A 238 2.70 -11.37 -12.89
C SER A 238 2.52 -11.87 -14.32
N LEU A 239 2.29 -10.94 -15.24
CA LEU A 239 2.05 -11.20 -16.64
C LEU A 239 3.17 -10.54 -17.45
N ARG A 240 4.03 -11.36 -18.07
CA ARG A 240 5.17 -10.89 -18.87
C ARG A 240 4.90 -11.09 -20.36
N SER A 241 5.13 -10.03 -21.14
CA SER A 241 5.13 -10.12 -22.60
C SER A 241 6.51 -10.60 -23.08
N PRO A 242 6.60 -11.62 -23.95
CA PRO A 242 7.86 -11.98 -24.60
C PRO A 242 8.44 -10.84 -25.45
N ASP A 243 7.56 -9.97 -25.97
CA ASP A 243 7.92 -8.74 -26.67
C ASP A 243 7.90 -7.54 -25.71
N THR A 244 9.07 -7.00 -25.39
CA THR A 244 9.26 -5.86 -24.48
C THR A 244 9.11 -4.50 -25.16
N SER A 245 8.88 -4.45 -26.47
CA SER A 245 8.86 -3.21 -27.26
C SER A 245 7.51 -2.49 -27.31
N ALA A 246 6.42 -3.18 -26.93
CA ALA A 246 5.06 -2.67 -27.10
C ALA A 246 4.52 -1.96 -25.84
N VAL A 247 4.35 -0.64 -25.96
CA VAL A 247 3.72 0.26 -24.96
C VAL A 247 2.26 -0.15 -24.70
N PHE A 248 1.76 0.08 -23.48
CA PHE A 248 0.35 -0.07 -23.13
C PHE A 248 -0.54 0.86 -23.96
N THR A 249 -1.76 0.40 -24.26
CA THR A 249 -2.73 1.16 -25.07
C THR A 249 -2.92 2.57 -24.49
N PRO A 250 -2.54 3.63 -25.21
CA PRO A 250 -2.41 4.96 -24.64
C PRO A 250 -3.74 5.68 -24.41
N LEU A 251 -4.84 5.23 -25.05
CA LEU A 251 -6.15 5.87 -24.96
C LEU A 251 -7.27 4.83 -25.02
N VAL A 252 -8.15 4.84 -24.02
CA VAL A 252 -9.37 4.04 -23.96
C VAL A 252 -10.56 4.98 -23.85
N THR A 253 -11.61 4.78 -24.65
CA THR A 253 -12.78 5.67 -24.68
C THR A 253 -14.07 4.90 -24.52
N HIS A 254 -15.11 5.58 -24.02
CA HIS A 254 -16.49 5.13 -24.01
C HIS A 254 -17.41 6.26 -24.46
N ARG A 255 -18.40 5.92 -25.30
CA ARG A 255 -19.53 6.80 -25.62
C ARG A 255 -20.67 5.99 -26.22
N ASN A 256 -21.87 6.18 -25.67
CA ASN A 256 -23.10 5.59 -26.18
C ASN A 256 -23.71 6.47 -27.28
N GLY A 257 -23.05 6.54 -28.45
CA GLY A 257 -23.54 7.28 -29.62
C GLY A 257 -23.80 8.77 -29.37
N ASP A 258 -24.84 9.32 -30.00
CA ASP A 258 -25.14 10.77 -30.00
C ASP A 258 -25.74 11.31 -28.69
N THR A 259 -26.08 10.45 -27.72
CA THR A 259 -26.67 10.88 -26.45
C THR A 259 -25.59 11.06 -25.39
N GLY A 260 -25.23 12.32 -25.11
CA GLY A 260 -24.38 12.72 -23.99
C GLY A 260 -22.87 12.81 -24.30
N PRO A 261 -22.09 13.32 -23.33
CA PRO A 261 -20.63 13.38 -23.44
C PRO A 261 -20.03 11.97 -23.34
N GLY A 262 -18.94 11.73 -24.06
CA GLY A 262 -18.14 10.51 -23.88
C GLY A 262 -17.15 10.64 -22.74
N THR A 263 -16.49 9.53 -22.38
CA THR A 263 -15.45 9.45 -21.35
C THR A 263 -14.18 8.82 -21.94
N PHE A 264 -13.01 9.24 -21.48
CA PHE A 264 -11.73 8.67 -21.86
C PHE A 264 -10.81 8.42 -20.65
N ALA A 265 -9.86 7.51 -20.84
CA ALA A 265 -8.69 7.30 -20.01
C ALA A 265 -7.45 7.33 -20.91
N LEU A 266 -6.58 8.30 -20.69
CA LEU A 266 -5.31 8.49 -21.40
C LEU A 266 -4.17 8.08 -20.47
N THR A 267 -3.36 7.10 -20.87
CA THR A 267 -2.19 6.66 -20.11
C THR A 267 -0.90 6.97 -20.88
N VAL A 268 0.04 7.66 -20.23
CA VAL A 268 1.35 8.01 -20.79
C VAL A 268 2.46 7.49 -19.89
N VAL A 269 3.53 6.97 -20.48
CA VAL A 269 4.76 6.65 -19.75
C VAL A 269 5.81 7.66 -20.22
N PRO A 270 6.19 8.65 -19.38
CA PRO A 270 7.08 9.71 -19.81
C PRO A 270 8.54 9.21 -19.88
N ASP A 271 9.26 9.69 -20.90
CA ASP A 271 10.72 9.61 -20.99
C ASP A 271 11.32 10.98 -20.63
N LEU A 272 11.81 11.10 -19.39
CA LEU A 272 12.34 12.34 -18.84
C LEU A 272 13.87 12.37 -18.79
N LEU A 273 14.57 11.35 -19.32
CA LEU A 273 16.02 11.27 -19.18
C LEU A 273 16.79 12.38 -19.88
N ALA A 274 16.24 12.93 -20.96
CA ALA A 274 16.86 14.05 -21.67
C ALA A 274 16.84 15.37 -20.87
N LEU A 275 15.97 15.48 -19.85
CA LEU A 275 15.87 16.64 -18.95
C LEU A 275 16.77 16.50 -17.71
N ALA A 276 17.48 15.38 -17.56
CA ALA A 276 18.22 15.08 -16.35
C ALA A 276 19.53 15.89 -16.26
N SER A 277 19.49 17.03 -15.57
CA SER A 277 20.68 17.50 -14.83
C SER A 277 20.93 16.56 -13.64
N ALA A 278 22.19 16.39 -13.21
CA ALA A 278 22.53 15.48 -12.12
C ALA A 278 21.66 15.77 -10.88
N PRO A 279 20.92 14.78 -10.34
CA PRO A 279 19.99 15.04 -9.26
C PRO A 279 20.75 15.56 -8.04
N PRO A 280 20.20 16.55 -7.32
CA PRO A 280 20.86 17.14 -6.17
C PRO A 280 21.21 16.06 -5.13
N LYS A 281 22.22 16.34 -4.30
CA LYS A 281 22.56 15.50 -3.15
C LYS A 281 21.31 15.27 -2.32
N GLN A 282 21.03 14.02 -2.00
CA GLN A 282 19.82 13.65 -1.29
C GLN A 282 20.09 13.44 0.19
N GLU A 283 19.08 13.69 1.01
CA GLU A 283 19.02 13.23 2.39
C GLU A 283 17.99 12.11 2.46
N VAL A 284 18.42 10.90 2.84
CA VAL A 284 17.59 9.69 2.84
C VAL A 284 17.46 9.13 4.24
N VAL A 285 16.24 9.00 4.76
CA VAL A 285 16.01 8.37 6.07
C VAL A 285 15.25 7.07 5.87
N PHE A 286 15.88 5.97 6.25
CA PHE A 286 15.26 4.65 6.23
C PHE A 286 14.51 4.43 7.55
N VAL A 287 13.26 3.98 7.46
CA VAL A 287 12.41 3.62 8.60
C VAL A 287 12.09 2.13 8.46
N VAL A 288 12.54 1.32 9.41
CA VAL A 288 12.53 -0.13 9.30
C VAL A 288 11.74 -0.70 10.47
N ASP A 289 10.70 -1.46 10.13
CA ASP A 289 9.91 -2.20 11.09
C ASP A 289 10.73 -3.36 11.66
N VAL A 290 10.79 -3.45 12.99
CA VAL A 290 11.37 -4.56 13.73
C VAL A 290 10.36 -5.11 14.74
N SER A 291 9.06 -4.94 14.48
CA SER A 291 7.97 -5.46 15.30
C SER A 291 7.98 -7.00 15.35
N GLY A 292 7.19 -7.57 16.28
CA GLY A 292 7.09 -9.01 16.45
C GLY A 292 6.70 -9.75 15.16
N SER A 293 5.85 -9.18 14.29
CA SER A 293 5.46 -9.80 13.01
C SER A 293 6.64 -10.01 12.06
N MET A 294 7.66 -9.15 12.15
CA MET A 294 8.85 -9.21 11.31
C MET A 294 9.75 -10.43 11.61
N ALA A 295 9.49 -11.22 12.65
CA ALA A 295 10.33 -12.38 12.96
C ALA A 295 10.26 -13.45 11.84
N GLY A 296 11.25 -14.36 11.83
CA GLY A 296 11.35 -15.36 10.77
C GLY A 296 11.92 -14.76 9.49
N GLY A 297 11.24 -14.95 8.35
CA GLY A 297 11.75 -14.56 7.03
C GLY A 297 11.67 -13.07 6.70
N SER A 298 10.76 -12.31 7.32
CA SER A 298 10.50 -10.90 6.97
C SER A 298 11.64 -9.95 7.35
N LEU A 299 12.20 -10.06 8.55
CA LEU A 299 13.29 -9.19 9.00
C LEU A 299 14.58 -9.37 8.18
N PRO A 300 15.06 -10.60 7.91
CA PRO A 300 16.19 -10.80 6.99
C PRO A 300 15.96 -10.18 5.61
N GLN A 301 14.73 -10.27 5.08
CA GLN A 301 14.36 -9.63 3.82
C GLN A 301 14.43 -8.10 3.90
N ALA A 302 13.91 -7.50 4.99
CA ALA A 302 14.02 -6.06 5.21
C ALA A 302 15.46 -5.59 5.38
N GLN A 303 16.29 -6.35 6.11
CA GLN A 303 17.72 -6.07 6.26
C GLN A 303 18.46 -6.13 4.91
N ALA A 304 18.14 -7.12 4.07
CA ALA A 304 18.70 -7.24 2.72
C ALA A 304 18.29 -6.04 1.85
N ALA A 305 16.99 -5.72 1.80
CA ALA A 305 16.47 -4.56 1.07
C ALA A 305 17.12 -3.24 1.50
N LEU A 306 17.26 -3.03 2.82
CA LEU A 306 17.92 -1.86 3.38
C LEU A 306 19.40 -1.77 2.97
N ARG A 307 20.15 -2.86 3.07
CA ARG A 307 21.57 -2.90 2.67
C ARG A 307 21.74 -2.58 1.19
N LEU A 308 20.84 -3.08 0.35
CA LEU A 308 20.83 -2.74 -1.08
C LEU A 308 20.58 -1.25 -1.27
N CYS A 309 19.56 -0.68 -0.61
CA CYS A 309 19.31 0.76 -0.68
C CYS A 309 20.53 1.60 -0.26
N LEU A 310 21.17 1.23 0.85
CA LEU A 310 22.39 1.91 1.34
C LEU A 310 23.50 1.87 0.29
N ARG A 311 23.71 0.73 -0.38
CA ARG A 311 24.72 0.59 -1.44
C ARG A 311 24.40 1.38 -2.71
N HIS A 312 23.15 1.80 -2.91
CA HIS A 312 22.76 2.67 -4.04
C HIS A 312 22.99 4.16 -3.79
N LEU A 313 23.25 4.58 -2.55
CA LEU A 313 23.57 5.97 -2.25
C LEU A 313 24.87 6.40 -2.93
N ARG A 314 24.95 7.68 -3.30
CA ARG A 314 26.15 8.27 -3.92
C ARG A 314 27.00 8.92 -2.84
N GLU A 315 28.30 8.99 -3.08
CA GLU A 315 29.19 9.70 -2.17
C GLU A 315 28.77 11.16 -2.02
N GLY A 316 28.58 11.60 -0.77
CA GLY A 316 28.08 12.94 -0.45
C GLY A 316 26.56 13.08 -0.33
N ASP A 317 25.77 12.04 -0.63
CA ASP A 317 24.41 11.93 -0.08
C ASP A 317 24.49 11.81 1.45
N ARG A 318 23.40 12.11 2.17
CA ARG A 318 23.31 11.92 3.63
C ARG A 318 22.25 10.89 3.94
N PHE A 319 22.46 10.07 4.96
CA PHE A 319 21.48 9.06 5.35
C PHE A 319 21.35 8.87 6.85
N ASN A 320 20.23 8.30 7.27
CA ASN A 320 20.05 7.76 8.61
C ASN A 320 19.14 6.52 8.56
N VAL A 321 19.16 5.72 9.62
CA VAL A 321 18.27 4.56 9.78
C VAL A 321 17.54 4.68 11.12
N ILE A 322 16.22 4.48 11.10
CA ILE A 322 15.32 4.44 12.24
C ILE A 322 14.72 3.03 12.27
N ALA A 323 14.93 2.27 13.34
CA ALA A 323 14.26 1.00 13.56
C ALA A 323 13.15 1.18 14.60
N PHE A 324 11.96 0.62 14.37
CA PHE A 324 10.81 0.81 15.26
C PHE A 324 10.05 -0.47 15.58
N GLU A 325 9.51 -0.51 16.79
CA GLU A 325 8.53 -1.48 17.30
C GLU A 325 7.49 -0.70 18.14
N ASN A 326 7.33 -0.97 19.44
CA ASN A 326 6.64 -0.09 20.39
C ASN A 326 7.37 1.25 20.61
N ARG A 327 8.70 1.26 20.45
CA ARG A 327 9.56 2.45 20.48
C ARG A 327 10.43 2.47 19.23
N PHE A 328 11.12 3.58 18.98
CA PHE A 328 12.09 3.63 17.90
C PHE A 328 13.49 3.98 18.40
N GLN A 329 14.48 3.47 17.69
CA GLN A 329 15.90 3.77 17.87
C GLN A 329 16.48 4.27 16.55
N THR A 330 17.46 5.17 16.63
CA THR A 330 18.11 5.77 15.47
C THR A 330 19.57 5.35 15.40
N PHE A 331 20.06 4.98 14.22
CA PHE A 331 21.47 4.66 13.98
C PHE A 331 22.38 5.84 14.38
N GLN A 332 22.00 7.05 13.97
CA GLN A 332 22.64 8.30 14.37
C GLN A 332 21.60 9.35 14.79
N PRO A 333 21.94 10.34 15.63
CA PRO A 333 20.99 11.38 16.03
C PRO A 333 20.53 12.30 14.88
N GLN A 334 21.32 12.38 13.80
CA GLN A 334 21.06 13.19 12.60
C GLN A 334 21.58 12.43 11.37
N PRO A 335 21.09 12.74 10.15
CA PRO A 335 21.65 12.19 8.93
C PRO A 335 23.16 12.40 8.83
N VAL A 336 23.90 11.36 8.45
CA VAL A 336 25.35 11.36 8.29
C VAL A 336 25.74 11.25 6.82
N PRO A 337 26.88 11.82 6.39
CA PRO A 337 27.35 11.67 5.01
C PRO A 337 27.62 10.21 4.67
N PHE A 338 27.17 9.78 3.49
CA PHE A 338 27.45 8.46 2.95
C PHE A 338 28.93 8.33 2.56
N THR A 339 29.64 7.51 3.32
CA THR A 339 31.08 7.19 3.20
C THR A 339 31.30 5.72 3.51
N GLN A 340 32.43 5.14 3.07
CA GLN A 340 32.76 3.73 3.34
C GLN A 340 32.66 3.38 4.83
N ARG A 341 33.23 4.23 5.70
CA ARG A 341 33.17 4.05 7.16
C ARG A 341 31.74 4.00 7.68
N THR A 342 30.92 4.99 7.31
CA THR A 342 29.52 5.05 7.79
C THR A 342 28.66 3.91 7.23
N LEU A 343 28.96 3.41 6.04
CA LEU A 343 28.32 2.22 5.47
C LEU A 343 28.64 0.97 6.31
N GLU A 344 29.91 0.75 6.66
CA GLU A 344 30.33 -0.39 7.50
C GLU A 344 29.77 -0.33 8.93
N GLU A 345 29.66 0.88 9.50
CA GLU A 345 28.99 1.12 10.79
C GLU A 345 27.49 0.82 10.70
N ALA A 346 26.82 1.28 9.63
CA ALA A 346 25.41 1.02 9.39
C ALA A 346 25.12 -0.47 9.13
N ASP A 347 25.94 -1.15 8.32
CA ASP A 347 25.77 -2.58 8.00
C ASP A 347 25.83 -3.46 9.25
N ARG A 348 26.75 -3.15 10.18
CA ARG A 348 26.83 -3.83 11.50
C ARG A 348 25.63 -3.53 12.37
N TRP A 349 25.18 -2.26 12.41
CA TRP A 349 24.01 -1.87 13.20
C TRP A 349 22.73 -2.56 12.69
N VAL A 350 22.54 -2.61 11.37
CA VAL A 350 21.42 -3.30 10.72
C VAL A 350 21.45 -4.80 11.00
N ALA A 351 22.63 -5.43 10.96
CA ALA A 351 22.80 -6.85 11.27
C ALA A 351 22.37 -7.22 12.71
N ALA A 352 22.48 -6.28 13.65
CA ALA A 352 22.15 -6.47 15.06
C ALA A 352 20.67 -6.24 15.39
N LEU A 353 19.85 -5.83 14.42
CA LEU A 353 18.40 -5.65 14.61
C LEU A 353 17.71 -6.99 14.86
N ASN A 354 16.75 -7.00 15.79
CA ASN A 354 15.98 -8.18 16.18
C ASN A 354 14.49 -7.84 16.26
N ALA A 355 13.63 -8.75 15.78
CA ALA A 355 12.19 -8.58 15.77
C ALA A 355 11.60 -8.75 17.19
N ASN A 356 10.87 -7.75 17.69
CA ASN A 356 10.13 -7.80 18.95
C ASN A 356 9.04 -6.71 19.02
N GLY A 357 8.08 -6.84 19.93
CA GLY A 357 7.15 -5.74 20.25
C GLY A 357 6.01 -5.51 19.23
N GLY A 358 5.35 -4.36 19.35
CA GLY A 358 4.24 -3.91 18.49
C GLY A 358 4.70 -3.03 17.32
N THR A 359 3.77 -2.34 16.66
CA THR A 359 4.03 -1.59 15.41
C THR A 359 3.64 -0.12 15.55
N GLU A 360 4.33 0.62 16.42
CA GLU A 360 4.06 2.05 16.68
C GLU A 360 4.74 2.95 15.62
N LEU A 361 4.04 3.18 14.52
CA LEU A 361 4.57 3.85 13.33
C LEU A 361 4.48 5.39 13.37
N LEU A 362 3.63 5.99 14.20
CA LEU A 362 3.37 7.44 14.20
C LEU A 362 4.64 8.25 14.54
N ALA A 363 5.24 7.93 15.69
CA ALA A 363 6.41 8.64 16.19
C ALA A 363 7.66 8.52 15.29
N PRO A 364 8.07 7.33 14.81
CA PRO A 364 9.24 7.20 13.93
C PRO A 364 9.03 7.90 12.58
N MET A 365 7.82 7.84 12.00
CA MET A 365 7.55 8.54 10.73
C MET A 365 7.65 10.06 10.88
N ARG A 366 7.15 10.62 11.99
CA ARG A 366 7.31 12.05 12.29
C ARG A 366 8.78 12.43 12.47
N ALA A 367 9.54 11.62 13.21
CA ALA A 367 10.98 11.84 13.39
C ALA A 367 11.73 11.78 12.04
N ALA A 368 11.36 10.86 11.15
CA ALA A 368 11.98 10.70 9.85
C ALA A 368 11.79 11.94 8.96
N VAL A 369 10.56 12.45 8.82
CA VAL A 369 10.31 13.66 8.02
C VAL A 369 10.90 14.92 8.64
N GLN A 370 11.07 14.97 9.96
CA GLN A 370 11.76 16.07 10.63
C GLN A 370 13.28 16.02 10.41
N ALA A 371 13.85 14.81 10.36
CA ALA A 371 15.27 14.61 10.08
C ALA A 371 15.64 14.88 8.61
N ALA A 372 14.71 14.69 7.68
CA ALA A 372 14.90 14.96 6.25
C ALA A 372 13.69 15.69 5.64
N PRO A 373 13.47 16.99 5.96
CA PRO A 373 12.25 17.73 5.62
C PRO A 373 12.00 17.92 4.12
N ASP A 374 13.05 17.91 3.31
CA ASP A 374 12.99 17.97 1.84
C ASP A 374 13.56 16.71 1.16
N GLY A 375 13.78 15.64 1.95
CA GLY A 375 14.49 14.43 1.52
C GLY A 375 13.59 13.29 1.04
N VAL A 376 14.14 12.09 1.11
CA VAL A 376 13.46 10.83 0.78
C VAL A 376 13.36 9.99 2.04
N ILE A 377 12.14 9.61 2.42
CA ILE A 377 11.88 8.66 3.49
C ILE A 377 11.60 7.31 2.85
N VAL A 378 12.28 6.26 3.30
CA VAL A 378 12.07 4.90 2.81
C VAL A 378 11.56 4.04 3.95
N LEU A 379 10.29 3.66 3.92
CA LEU A 379 9.64 2.82 4.93
C LEU A 379 9.69 1.35 4.50
N LEU A 380 10.14 0.45 5.38
CA LEU A 380 10.10 -0.99 5.21
C LEU A 380 9.25 -1.58 6.33
N THR A 381 8.13 -2.24 6.02
CA THR A 381 7.21 -2.77 7.04
C THR A 381 6.43 -3.97 6.52
N ASP A 382 6.14 -4.93 7.42
CA ASP A 382 5.18 -6.01 7.19
C ASP A 382 3.85 -5.80 7.94
N GLY A 383 3.75 -4.70 8.69
CA GLY A 383 2.68 -4.48 9.65
C GLY A 383 1.40 -3.92 9.02
N GLN A 384 0.27 -4.28 9.62
CA GLN A 384 -0.97 -3.55 9.48
C GLN A 384 -1.23 -2.70 10.71
N VAL A 385 -1.57 -1.42 10.51
CA VAL A 385 -1.91 -0.47 11.58
C VAL A 385 -3.32 0.04 11.38
N GLY A 386 -4.04 0.33 12.47
CA GLY A 386 -5.42 0.82 12.45
C GLY A 386 -5.59 2.34 12.52
N ASN A 387 -4.52 3.09 12.82
CA ASN A 387 -4.51 4.56 12.93
C ASN A 387 -3.92 5.24 11.67
N GLU A 388 -4.17 4.71 10.47
CA GLU A 388 -3.62 5.15 9.20
C GLU A 388 -3.84 6.65 8.94
N SER A 389 -5.06 7.14 9.22
CA SER A 389 -5.43 8.55 9.01
C SER A 389 -4.65 9.51 9.92
N GLU A 390 -4.35 9.09 11.15
CA GLU A 390 -3.56 9.88 12.10
C GLU A 390 -2.10 9.95 11.66
N ILE A 391 -1.52 8.80 11.28
CA ILE A 391 -0.14 8.71 10.78
C ILE A 391 0.05 9.57 9.54
N LEU A 392 -0.84 9.41 8.55
CA LEU A 392 -0.81 10.21 7.34
C LEU A 392 -0.86 11.70 7.68
N ARG A 393 -1.84 12.16 8.46
CA ARG A 393 -1.96 13.59 8.82
C ARG A 393 -0.70 14.11 9.49
N ALA A 394 -0.17 13.39 10.47
CA ALA A 394 1.04 13.79 11.18
C ALA A 394 2.27 13.89 10.26
N VAL A 395 2.40 12.98 9.29
CA VAL A 395 3.46 13.02 8.27
C VAL A 395 3.29 14.23 7.35
N LEU A 396 2.08 14.49 6.87
CA LEU A 396 1.77 15.62 5.98
C LEU A 396 2.01 16.97 6.68
N GLU A 397 1.68 17.08 7.96
CA GLU A 397 1.88 18.31 8.76
C GLU A 397 3.35 18.55 9.12
N ALA A 398 4.13 17.48 9.35
CA ALA A 398 5.53 17.59 9.77
C ALA A 398 6.53 17.70 8.62
N ARG A 399 6.17 17.23 7.42
CA ARG A 399 7.06 17.32 6.24
C ARG A 399 7.04 18.71 5.62
N LYS A 400 8.11 19.06 4.91
CA LYS A 400 8.11 20.17 3.95
C LYS A 400 7.86 19.61 2.56
N THR A 401 8.90 19.16 1.86
CA THR A 401 8.76 18.47 0.56
C THR A 401 9.17 17.01 0.58
N ALA A 402 9.42 16.44 1.77
CA ALA A 402 9.81 15.05 1.95
C ALA A 402 8.84 14.09 1.25
N ARG A 403 9.40 13.11 0.55
CA ARG A 403 8.67 12.09 -0.21
C ARG A 403 8.83 10.74 0.48
N VAL A 404 7.76 9.98 0.60
CA VAL A 404 7.75 8.67 1.27
C VAL A 404 7.65 7.57 0.23
N TYR A 405 8.69 6.75 0.17
CA TYR A 405 8.73 5.51 -0.60
C TYR A 405 8.57 4.35 0.37
N SER A 406 7.79 3.34 0.00
CA SER A 406 7.50 2.23 0.91
C SER A 406 7.77 0.88 0.27
N PHE A 407 8.26 -0.04 1.07
CA PHE A 407 8.37 -1.46 0.80
C PHE A 407 7.43 -2.19 1.76
N GLY A 408 6.33 -2.70 1.22
CA GLY A 408 5.43 -3.59 1.95
C GLY A 408 5.96 -5.01 1.85
N ILE A 409 6.44 -5.59 2.96
CA ILE A 409 7.07 -6.92 2.98
C ILE A 409 6.07 -7.95 3.49
N GLY A 410 6.02 -9.12 2.85
CA GLY A 410 5.22 -10.25 3.31
C GLY A 410 3.88 -10.39 2.58
N THR A 411 2.94 -11.10 3.21
CA THR A 411 1.68 -11.51 2.57
C THR A 411 0.52 -10.57 2.81
N ASN A 412 0.60 -9.68 3.81
CA ASN A 412 -0.50 -8.82 4.21
C ASN A 412 0.00 -7.53 4.87
N VAL A 413 0.05 -6.44 4.14
CA VAL A 413 0.52 -5.12 4.62
C VAL A 413 -0.58 -4.06 4.54
N SER A 414 -0.43 -2.93 5.23
CA SER A 414 -1.41 -1.82 5.15
C SER A 414 -1.37 -1.11 3.80
N ASP A 415 -2.02 -1.69 2.79
CA ASP A 415 -2.05 -1.16 1.41
C ASP A 415 -2.58 0.29 1.36
N VAL A 416 -3.64 0.58 2.11
CA VAL A 416 -4.25 1.92 2.23
C VAL A 416 -3.24 2.95 2.72
N LEU A 417 -2.54 2.66 3.84
CA LEU A 417 -1.59 3.60 4.41
C LEU A 417 -0.41 3.84 3.46
N LEU A 418 0.20 2.77 2.95
CA LEU A 418 1.40 2.89 2.13
C LEU A 418 1.10 3.62 0.81
N ARG A 419 -0.03 3.32 0.16
CA ARG A 419 -0.48 4.02 -1.05
C ARG A 419 -0.82 5.48 -0.79
N ASP A 420 -1.45 5.81 0.34
CA ASP A 420 -1.75 7.21 0.68
C ASP A 420 -0.50 8.01 1.01
N LEU A 421 0.43 7.44 1.78
CA LEU A 421 1.72 8.07 2.04
C LEU A 421 2.44 8.34 0.72
N ALA A 422 2.53 7.36 -0.17
CA ALA A 422 3.12 7.51 -1.49
C ALA A 422 2.43 8.62 -2.31
N LYS A 423 1.10 8.51 -2.53
CA LYS A 423 0.32 9.43 -3.37
C LYS A 423 0.40 10.87 -2.86
N GLN A 424 0.23 11.08 -1.55
CA GLN A 424 0.15 12.44 -0.98
C GLN A 424 1.52 13.07 -0.75
N THR A 425 2.58 12.26 -0.63
CA THR A 425 3.96 12.76 -0.51
C THR A 425 4.69 12.85 -1.84
N GLY A 426 4.14 12.27 -2.92
CA GLY A 426 4.78 12.21 -4.23
C GLY A 426 5.89 11.14 -4.29
N GLY A 427 5.79 10.12 -3.45
CA GLY A 427 6.58 8.90 -3.53
C GLY A 427 5.83 7.75 -4.21
N ASP A 428 6.21 6.52 -3.89
CA ASP A 428 5.67 5.31 -4.52
C ASP A 428 5.66 4.13 -3.52
N VAL A 429 5.00 3.02 -3.83
CA VAL A 429 4.96 1.80 -3.01
C VAL A 429 5.31 0.56 -3.84
N GLU A 430 6.11 -0.31 -3.25
CA GLU A 430 6.50 -1.59 -3.83
C GLU A 430 6.15 -2.71 -2.84
N PHE A 431 5.45 -3.74 -3.29
CA PHE A 431 5.06 -4.88 -2.46
C PHE A 431 5.95 -6.08 -2.75
N ILE A 432 6.59 -6.63 -1.74
CA ILE A 432 7.53 -7.75 -1.81
C ILE A 432 6.87 -8.97 -1.16
N HIS A 433 6.47 -9.94 -1.98
CA HIS A 433 5.85 -11.17 -1.47
C HIS A 433 6.89 -12.27 -1.27
N PRO A 434 6.62 -13.26 -0.38
CA PRO A 434 7.51 -14.39 -0.19
C PRO A 434 7.84 -15.11 -1.51
N GLY A 435 9.12 -15.41 -1.72
CA GLY A 435 9.61 -16.07 -2.93
C GLY A 435 9.93 -15.14 -4.10
N GLU A 436 9.59 -13.85 -4.01
CA GLU A 436 10.02 -12.86 -4.99
C GLU A 436 11.47 -12.43 -4.78
N ARG A 437 12.12 -12.06 -5.89
CA ARG A 437 13.45 -11.44 -5.87
C ARG A 437 13.32 -10.01 -5.39
N ILE A 438 13.94 -9.73 -4.25
CA ILE A 438 13.87 -8.42 -3.57
C ILE A 438 14.70 -7.37 -4.31
N ASP A 439 15.83 -7.79 -4.88
CA ASP A 439 16.84 -6.89 -5.41
C ASP A 439 16.29 -6.03 -6.55
N ASP A 440 15.61 -6.65 -7.51
CA ASP A 440 15.03 -5.98 -8.68
C ASP A 440 14.04 -4.88 -8.25
N LYS A 441 13.13 -5.22 -7.33
CA LYS A 441 12.11 -4.32 -6.78
C LYS A 441 12.70 -3.16 -6.00
N VAL A 442 13.72 -3.43 -5.18
CA VAL A 442 14.41 -2.40 -4.39
C VAL A 442 15.16 -1.43 -5.30
N VAL A 443 15.90 -1.94 -6.27
CA VAL A 443 16.64 -1.13 -7.25
C VAL A 443 15.68 -0.24 -8.04
N ALA A 444 14.58 -0.80 -8.54
CA ALA A 444 13.57 -0.09 -9.32
C ALA A 444 12.94 1.05 -8.52
N GLN A 445 12.42 0.74 -7.34
CA GLN A 445 11.77 1.71 -6.45
C GLN A 445 12.73 2.82 -6.02
N PHE A 446 13.97 2.47 -5.68
CA PHE A 446 14.96 3.47 -5.29
C PHE A 446 15.41 4.34 -6.48
N SER A 447 15.50 3.76 -7.68
CA SER A 447 15.75 4.51 -8.90
C SER A 447 14.61 5.51 -9.18
N ARG A 448 13.34 5.11 -8.97
CA ARG A 448 12.17 6.02 -9.05
C ARG A 448 12.25 7.14 -8.02
N ALA A 449 12.70 6.84 -6.79
CA ALA A 449 12.87 7.84 -5.74
C ALA A 449 13.86 8.95 -6.09
N LEU A 450 14.88 8.60 -6.88
CA LEU A 450 15.94 9.50 -7.31
C LEU A 450 15.72 10.07 -8.73
N ALA A 451 14.68 9.63 -9.43
CA ALA A 451 14.43 10.00 -10.82
C ALA A 451 14.06 11.48 -10.99
N PRO A 452 14.35 12.09 -12.18
CA PRO A 452 13.81 13.38 -12.56
C PRO A 452 12.28 13.37 -12.56
N ARG A 453 11.69 14.51 -12.22
CA ARG A 453 10.24 14.68 -12.13
C ARG A 453 9.81 15.96 -12.82
N VAL A 454 8.62 15.95 -13.37
CA VAL A 454 7.94 17.14 -13.87
C VAL A 454 6.80 17.49 -12.92
N THR A 455 6.89 18.66 -12.29
CA THR A 455 5.87 19.22 -11.40
C THR A 455 5.11 20.35 -12.10
N GLU A 456 4.09 20.90 -11.44
CA GLU A 456 3.26 22.00 -11.97
C GLU A 456 2.63 21.64 -13.32
N LEU A 457 2.05 20.44 -13.40
CA LEU A 457 1.49 19.94 -14.64
C LEU A 457 0.18 20.63 -15.00
N GLU A 458 0.06 20.93 -16.28
CA GLU A 458 -1.17 21.40 -16.93
C GLU A 458 -1.43 20.56 -18.19
N ALA A 459 -2.70 20.25 -18.45
CA ALA A 459 -3.14 19.59 -19.67
C ALA A 459 -3.84 20.59 -20.59
N HIS A 460 -3.32 20.75 -21.80
CA HIS A 460 -3.88 21.63 -22.84
C HIS A 460 -4.43 20.77 -23.98
N PHE A 461 -5.68 20.99 -24.37
CA PHE A 461 -6.36 20.23 -25.42
C PHE A 461 -6.48 21.10 -26.68
N ASP A 462 -6.16 20.53 -27.84
CA ASP A 462 -6.33 21.16 -29.16
C ASP A 462 -7.04 20.21 -30.12
N GLY A 463 -7.98 20.73 -30.91
CA GLY A 463 -8.84 19.94 -31.80
C GLY A 463 -9.93 19.09 -31.14
N VAL A 464 -9.95 18.98 -29.81
CA VAL A 464 -10.98 18.27 -29.02
C VAL A 464 -11.41 19.07 -27.81
N GLU A 465 -12.68 18.95 -27.43
CA GLU A 465 -13.25 19.61 -26.24
C GLU A 465 -13.47 18.60 -25.12
N CYS A 466 -12.56 18.64 -24.14
CA CYS A 466 -12.63 17.82 -22.94
C CYS A 466 -13.14 18.65 -21.75
N VAL A 467 -14.04 18.06 -20.98
CA VAL A 467 -14.65 18.64 -19.78
C VAL A 467 -14.43 17.71 -18.59
N GLU A 468 -14.36 18.28 -17.39
CA GLU A 468 -14.34 17.54 -16.12
C GLU A 468 -13.23 16.47 -16.01
N LEU A 469 -11.97 16.90 -15.89
CA LEU A 469 -10.83 15.98 -15.74
C LEU A 469 -10.75 15.35 -14.34
N ALA A 470 -10.17 14.15 -14.28
CA ALA A 470 -9.86 13.43 -13.06
C ALA A 470 -8.47 12.75 -13.16
N PRO A 471 -7.57 12.95 -12.19
CA PRO A 471 -7.71 13.84 -11.04
C PRO A 471 -7.76 15.32 -11.45
N ALA A 472 -8.40 16.16 -10.62
CA ALA A 472 -8.52 17.60 -10.91
C ALA A 472 -7.19 18.34 -10.72
N GLU A 473 -6.39 17.94 -9.72
CA GLU A 473 -5.00 18.35 -9.56
C GLU A 473 -4.11 17.27 -10.17
N LEU A 474 -3.33 17.63 -11.18
CA LEU A 474 -2.53 16.68 -11.94
C LEU A 474 -1.29 16.25 -11.13
N PRO A 475 -1.11 14.95 -10.82
CA PRO A 475 0.05 14.47 -10.11
C PRO A 475 1.30 14.59 -11.00
N PRO A 476 2.49 14.79 -10.45
CA PRO A 476 3.72 14.97 -11.22
C PRO A 476 4.06 13.75 -12.10
N LEU A 477 4.73 14.00 -13.23
CA LEU A 477 5.28 12.94 -14.07
C LEU A 477 6.61 12.48 -13.47
N VAL A 478 6.80 11.16 -13.42
CA VAL A 478 8.03 10.51 -12.97
C VAL A 478 8.52 9.61 -14.11
N ASP A 479 9.81 9.66 -14.40
CA ASP A 479 10.42 8.89 -15.49
C ASP A 479 10.05 7.40 -15.39
N GLY A 480 9.55 6.83 -16.49
CA GLY A 480 9.20 5.40 -16.57
C GLY A 480 7.95 4.96 -15.80
N VAL A 481 7.25 5.87 -15.10
CA VAL A 481 6.02 5.54 -14.35
C VAL A 481 4.78 5.86 -15.20
N PRO A 482 3.85 4.90 -15.41
CA PRO A 482 2.59 5.19 -16.07
C PRO A 482 1.79 6.26 -15.34
N TRP A 483 1.33 7.24 -16.10
CA TRP A 483 0.52 8.36 -15.63
C TRP A 483 -0.81 8.36 -16.38
N THR A 484 -1.92 8.38 -15.66
CA THR A 484 -3.27 8.27 -16.25
C THR A 484 -4.10 9.52 -15.99
N LEU A 485 -4.73 10.03 -17.05
CA LEU A 485 -5.72 11.10 -17.01
C LEU A 485 -7.07 10.57 -17.49
N LEU A 486 -8.08 10.70 -16.65
CA LEU A 486 -9.47 10.46 -17.02
C LEU A 486 -10.18 11.78 -17.30
N GLY A 487 -11.17 11.75 -18.17
CA GLY A 487 -11.96 12.93 -18.45
C GLY A 487 -13.18 12.64 -19.31
N ARG A 488 -14.06 13.63 -19.44
CA ARG A 488 -15.21 13.59 -20.35
C ARG A 488 -14.94 14.45 -21.57
N TYR A 489 -15.60 14.14 -22.68
CA TYR A 489 -15.51 14.94 -23.90
C TYR A 489 -16.89 15.18 -24.49
N ALA A 490 -17.14 16.41 -24.93
CA ALA A 490 -18.47 16.85 -25.34
C ALA A 490 -18.84 16.32 -26.74
N SER A 491 -17.88 16.39 -27.67
CA SER A 491 -18.07 16.04 -29.08
C SER A 491 -16.97 15.10 -29.56
N PRO A 492 -17.26 14.20 -30.52
CA PRO A 492 -16.25 13.32 -31.06
C PRO A 492 -15.31 14.11 -31.96
N GLY A 493 -14.05 13.70 -32.04
CA GLY A 493 -13.04 14.41 -32.81
C GLY A 493 -11.64 13.87 -32.58
N THR A 494 -10.73 14.26 -33.47
CA THR A 494 -9.30 13.96 -33.38
C THR A 494 -8.54 15.23 -33.00
N GLY A 495 -7.60 15.11 -32.09
CA GLY A 495 -6.83 16.25 -31.60
C GLY A 495 -5.56 15.84 -30.90
N THR A 496 -5.07 16.73 -30.04
CA THR A 496 -3.89 16.50 -29.22
C THR A 496 -4.08 16.97 -27.79
N VAL A 497 -3.45 16.25 -26.87
CA VAL A 497 -3.28 16.66 -25.47
C VAL A 497 -1.82 16.99 -25.25
N THR A 498 -1.53 18.24 -24.88
CA THR A 498 -0.19 18.70 -24.52
C THR A 498 -0.10 18.85 -23.01
N LEU A 499 0.68 17.98 -22.37
CA LEU A 499 1.09 18.10 -20.98
C LEU A 499 2.25 19.09 -20.88
N ARG A 500 2.12 20.13 -20.07
CA ARG A 500 3.16 21.13 -19.80
C ARG A 500 3.49 21.13 -18.32
N GLY A 501 4.75 21.35 -17.97
CA GLY A 501 5.17 21.49 -16.58
C GLY A 501 6.63 21.90 -16.47
N ARG A 502 7.26 21.61 -15.33
CA ARG A 502 8.67 21.97 -15.07
C ARG A 502 9.45 20.84 -14.44
N SER A 503 10.68 20.61 -14.92
CA SER A 503 11.68 19.79 -14.23
C SER A 503 12.76 20.69 -13.64
N GLY A 504 12.71 20.91 -12.32
CA GLY A 504 13.53 21.94 -11.69
C GLY A 504 13.25 23.32 -12.29
N ARG A 505 14.21 23.87 -13.04
CA ARG A 505 14.04 25.16 -13.73
C ARG A 505 13.64 25.02 -15.20
N GLU A 506 13.81 23.84 -15.79
CA GLU A 506 13.61 23.59 -17.21
C GLU A 506 12.13 23.37 -17.53
N PRO A 507 11.59 24.02 -18.58
CA PRO A 507 10.22 23.77 -19.03
C PRO A 507 10.12 22.39 -19.69
N PHE A 508 9.02 21.70 -19.45
CA PHE A 508 8.70 20.41 -20.05
C PHE A 508 7.44 20.51 -20.90
N SER A 509 7.41 19.80 -22.03
CA SER A 509 6.20 19.61 -22.82
C SER A 509 6.17 18.23 -23.49
N LEU A 510 5.06 17.51 -23.33
CA LEU A 510 4.77 16.24 -23.99
C LEU A 510 3.44 16.35 -24.72
N THR A 511 3.41 16.04 -26.02
CA THR A 511 2.18 16.08 -26.82
C THR A 511 1.79 14.68 -27.27
N VAL A 512 0.53 14.31 -27.01
CA VAL A 512 -0.05 13.00 -27.36
C VAL A 512 -1.23 13.22 -28.28
N ARG A 513 -1.31 12.45 -29.37
CA ARG A 513 -2.49 12.46 -30.25
C ARG A 513 -3.62 11.68 -29.61
N VAL A 514 -4.83 12.22 -29.69
CA VAL A 514 -6.04 11.59 -29.17
C VAL A 514 -7.11 11.51 -30.25
N ASP A 515 -7.80 10.37 -30.29
CA ASP A 515 -8.94 10.11 -31.15
C ASP A 515 -10.14 9.75 -30.26
N LEU A 516 -11.13 10.62 -30.24
CA LEU A 516 -12.32 10.51 -29.40
C LEU A 516 -13.53 10.19 -30.29
N PRO A 517 -13.90 8.90 -30.43
CA PRO A 517 -14.89 8.47 -31.41
C PRO A 517 -16.32 8.83 -31.01
N ALA A 518 -17.23 8.84 -31.99
CA ALA A 518 -18.67 9.06 -31.73
C ALA A 518 -19.34 7.90 -30.98
N ALA A 519 -18.80 6.69 -31.13
CA ALA A 519 -19.28 5.51 -30.42
C ALA A 519 -18.09 4.64 -29.99
N SER A 520 -18.12 4.19 -28.74
CA SER A 520 -17.19 3.20 -28.20
C SER A 520 -17.84 2.50 -27.01
N ASP A 521 -17.88 1.18 -27.02
CA ASP A 521 -18.58 0.39 -25.99
C ASP A 521 -17.63 -0.12 -24.90
N ARG A 522 -17.43 0.70 -23.87
CA ARG A 522 -16.56 0.45 -22.71
C ARG A 522 -17.09 1.16 -21.44
N PRO A 523 -18.32 0.85 -20.97
CA PRO A 523 -18.99 1.59 -19.88
C PRO A 523 -18.19 1.67 -18.57
N ALA A 524 -17.26 0.74 -18.35
CA ALA A 524 -16.34 0.78 -17.21
C ALA A 524 -15.52 2.09 -17.11
N VAL A 525 -15.17 2.72 -18.25
CA VAL A 525 -14.37 3.96 -18.27
C VAL A 525 -15.11 5.11 -17.59
N GLU A 526 -16.43 5.17 -17.74
CA GLU A 526 -17.27 6.19 -17.10
C GLU A 526 -17.28 6.04 -15.58
N LYS A 527 -17.39 4.80 -15.08
CA LYS A 527 -17.34 4.51 -13.64
C LYS A 527 -15.97 4.84 -13.05
N LEU A 528 -14.88 4.53 -13.76
CA LEU A 528 -13.52 4.88 -13.33
C LEU A 528 -13.31 6.39 -13.21
N TRP A 529 -13.83 7.16 -14.19
CA TRP A 529 -13.79 8.62 -14.14
C TRP A 529 -14.55 9.15 -12.92
N ALA A 530 -15.79 8.68 -12.71
CA ALA A 530 -16.61 9.12 -11.59
C ALA A 530 -15.97 8.77 -10.24
N ALA A 531 -15.39 7.57 -10.13
CA ALA A 531 -14.66 7.14 -8.93
C ALA A 531 -13.43 8.01 -8.65
N GLU A 532 -12.60 8.33 -9.65
CA GLU A 532 -11.43 9.20 -9.44
C GLU A 532 -11.84 10.64 -9.09
N ARG A 533 -12.98 11.14 -9.62
CA ARG A 533 -13.56 12.42 -9.20
C ARG A 533 -13.98 12.41 -7.73
N ILE A 534 -14.69 11.37 -7.29
CA ILE A 534 -15.13 11.19 -5.90
C ILE A 534 -13.91 11.13 -4.97
N ARG A 535 -12.90 10.32 -5.31
CA ARG A 535 -11.66 10.22 -4.52
C ARG A 535 -10.97 11.56 -4.36
N GLY A 536 -10.93 12.38 -5.41
CA GLY A 536 -10.41 13.75 -5.34
C GLY A 536 -11.20 14.66 -4.41
N TRP A 537 -12.52 14.50 -4.35
CA TRP A 537 -13.39 15.24 -3.44
C TRP A 537 -13.30 14.78 -1.98
N GLU A 538 -13.15 13.48 -1.74
CA GLU A 538 -12.96 12.92 -0.40
C GLU A 538 -11.59 13.28 0.18
N ALA A 539 -10.57 13.41 -0.67
CA ALA A 539 -9.25 13.87 -0.28
C ALA A 539 -9.23 15.36 0.10
N ALA A 540 -10.18 16.16 -0.41
CA ALA A 540 -10.32 17.56 -0.02
C ALA A 540 -10.85 17.62 1.42
N GLN A 541 -9.96 17.87 2.39
CA GLN A 541 -10.26 17.95 3.83
C GLN A 541 -11.13 19.18 4.19
N LEU A 542 -12.36 19.23 3.68
CA LEU A 542 -13.31 20.31 3.88
C LEU A 542 -13.97 20.20 5.26
N THR A 543 -14.36 21.35 5.83
CA THR A 543 -15.06 21.44 7.11
C THR A 543 -16.33 22.30 7.03
N GLY A 544 -17.25 22.11 7.97
CA GLY A 544 -18.50 22.88 8.09
C GLY A 544 -19.43 22.72 6.88
N ARG A 545 -20.14 23.80 6.50
CA ARG A 545 -21.13 23.76 5.40
C ARG A 545 -20.57 23.30 4.05
N ARG A 546 -19.28 23.54 3.79
CA ARG A 546 -18.62 23.11 2.54
C ARG A 546 -18.48 21.59 2.50
N ALA A 547 -18.17 20.97 3.64
CA ALA A 547 -18.10 19.51 3.75
C ALA A 547 -19.48 18.89 3.44
N GLU A 548 -20.56 19.44 4.00
CA GLU A 548 -21.92 18.93 3.75
C GLU A 548 -22.33 19.07 2.27
N SER A 549 -22.05 20.23 1.66
CA SER A 549 -22.31 20.40 0.22
C SER A 549 -21.48 19.45 -0.65
N MET A 550 -20.26 19.09 -0.20
CA MET A 550 -19.42 18.13 -0.92
C MET A 550 -19.92 16.70 -0.73
N LYS A 551 -20.33 16.32 0.50
CA LYS A 551 -20.97 15.05 0.79
C LYS A 551 -22.16 14.83 -0.14
N GLN A 552 -23.05 15.81 -0.26
CA GLN A 552 -24.22 15.74 -1.13
C GLN A 552 -23.84 15.49 -2.60
N ARG A 553 -22.84 16.22 -3.12
CA ARG A 553 -22.32 16.03 -4.48
C ARG A 553 -21.67 14.66 -4.69
N ILE A 554 -20.97 14.14 -3.69
CA ILE A 554 -20.40 12.78 -3.70
C ILE A 554 -21.53 11.76 -3.79
N VAL A 555 -22.56 11.86 -2.93
CA VAL A 555 -23.71 10.95 -2.92
C VAL A 555 -24.44 10.98 -4.26
N GLU A 556 -24.72 12.17 -4.81
CA GLU A 556 -25.39 12.32 -6.10
C GLU A 556 -24.63 11.64 -7.24
N LEU A 557 -23.31 11.88 -7.36
CA LEU A 557 -22.49 11.26 -8.39
C LEU A 557 -22.35 9.75 -8.17
N ALA A 558 -22.18 9.31 -6.92
CA ALA A 558 -22.04 7.91 -6.56
C ALA A 558 -23.32 7.11 -6.88
N VAL A 559 -24.50 7.63 -6.54
CA VAL A 559 -25.79 6.99 -6.85
C VAL A 559 -26.01 6.95 -8.37
N ALA A 560 -25.71 8.04 -9.09
CA ALA A 560 -25.85 8.10 -10.54
C ALA A 560 -25.01 7.04 -11.29
N HIS A 561 -23.81 6.73 -10.77
CA HIS A 561 -22.90 5.75 -11.38
C HIS A 561 -22.85 4.38 -10.68
N GLN A 562 -23.71 4.16 -9.67
CA GLN A 562 -23.76 2.94 -8.85
C GLN A 562 -22.39 2.61 -8.20
N LEU A 563 -21.83 3.58 -7.50
CA LEU A 563 -20.55 3.49 -6.79
C LEU A 563 -20.75 3.45 -5.27
N VAL A 564 -20.05 2.53 -4.61
CA VAL A 564 -19.90 2.52 -3.15
C VAL A 564 -18.83 3.54 -2.75
N THR A 565 -19.11 4.28 -1.70
CA THR A 565 -18.21 5.26 -1.09
C THR A 565 -18.40 5.19 0.42
N ARG A 566 -17.65 5.99 1.19
CA ARG A 566 -17.92 6.12 2.63
C ARG A 566 -19.32 6.67 2.96
N TYR A 567 -20.04 7.25 1.98
CA TYR A 567 -21.37 7.86 2.15
C TYR A 567 -22.49 7.10 1.44
N THR A 568 -22.18 6.03 0.70
CA THR A 568 -23.16 5.26 -0.08
C THR A 568 -22.93 3.77 0.04
N SER A 569 -24.00 2.98 0.06
CA SER A 569 -23.93 1.53 0.22
C SER A 569 -24.87 0.84 -0.78
N PHE A 570 -24.56 -0.40 -1.14
CA PHE A 570 -25.46 -1.22 -1.96
C PHE A 570 -26.46 -1.95 -1.08
N VAL A 571 -27.73 -1.93 -1.47
CA VAL A 571 -28.78 -2.73 -0.85
C VAL A 571 -29.56 -3.53 -1.89
N VAL A 572 -29.88 -4.78 -1.57
CA VAL A 572 -30.72 -5.69 -2.35
C VAL A 572 -31.85 -6.16 -1.44
N VAL A 573 -33.09 -6.15 -1.95
CA VAL A 573 -34.26 -6.67 -1.23
C VAL A 573 -34.98 -7.71 -2.08
N GLU A 574 -35.09 -8.94 -1.56
CA GLU A 574 -35.98 -9.98 -2.07
C GLU A 574 -37.35 -9.86 -1.40
N GLU A 575 -38.33 -9.32 -2.11
CA GLU A 575 -39.71 -9.36 -1.65
C GLU A 575 -40.23 -10.81 -1.60
N ARG A 576 -40.62 -11.24 -0.39
CA ARG A 576 -41.12 -12.58 -0.10
C ARG A 576 -42.61 -12.55 0.24
N LYS A 577 -43.33 -13.59 -0.19
CA LYS A 577 -44.76 -13.82 0.07
C LYS A 577 -44.98 -15.23 0.61
N GLY A 578 -46.11 -15.45 1.30
CA GLY A 578 -46.50 -16.76 1.83
C GLY A 578 -45.47 -17.34 2.80
N GLU A 579 -45.22 -18.65 2.69
CA GLU A 579 -44.37 -19.42 3.60
C GLU A 579 -42.89 -19.00 3.60
N ARG A 580 -42.41 -18.32 2.55
CA ARG A 580 -41.05 -17.78 2.51
C ARG A 580 -40.91 -16.47 3.29
N ARG A 581 -42.00 -15.77 3.58
CA ARG A 581 -41.95 -14.54 4.38
C ARG A 581 -41.80 -14.93 5.85
N ASN A 582 -40.64 -14.65 6.42
CA ASN A 582 -40.30 -15.05 7.79
C ASN A 582 -39.90 -13.85 8.62
N SER A 583 -40.80 -13.37 9.48
CA SER A 583 -40.57 -12.25 10.40
C SER A 583 -39.98 -12.67 11.75
N GLY A 584 -39.51 -13.92 11.87
CA GLY A 584 -38.78 -14.38 13.04
C GLY A 584 -37.44 -13.66 13.16
N GLN A 585 -36.96 -13.47 14.39
CA GLN A 585 -35.66 -12.84 14.61
C GLN A 585 -34.55 -13.76 14.07
N ALA A 586 -33.90 -13.32 13.00
CA ALA A 586 -32.76 -14.02 12.43
C ALA A 586 -31.60 -14.04 13.44
N LYS A 587 -30.92 -15.17 13.55
CA LYS A 587 -29.78 -15.28 14.46
C LYS A 587 -28.50 -14.89 13.73
N THR A 588 -27.85 -13.85 14.22
CA THR A 588 -26.62 -13.33 13.62
C THR A 588 -25.47 -14.34 13.69
N ARG A 589 -24.73 -14.46 12.59
CA ARG A 589 -23.55 -15.30 12.41
C ARG A 589 -22.45 -14.46 11.76
N VAL A 590 -21.44 -14.14 12.57
CA VAL A 590 -20.23 -13.47 12.10
C VAL A 590 -19.29 -14.53 11.55
N ILE A 591 -18.90 -14.38 10.28
CA ILE A 591 -18.04 -15.34 9.60
C ILE A 591 -16.58 -15.01 9.92
N PRO A 592 -15.82 -15.94 10.53
CA PRO A 592 -14.41 -15.73 10.77
C PRO A 592 -13.60 -15.77 9.48
N VAL A 593 -12.40 -15.18 9.52
CA VAL A 593 -11.40 -15.20 8.45
C VAL A 593 -10.22 -16.11 8.82
N ASN A 594 -9.48 -16.60 7.82
CA ASN A 594 -8.25 -17.37 8.05
C ASN A 594 -7.21 -16.54 8.81
N ALA A 595 -6.35 -17.22 9.57
CA ALA A 595 -5.09 -16.63 10.00
C ALA A 595 -4.18 -16.40 8.77
N PRO A 596 -3.39 -15.31 8.75
CA PRO A 596 -2.38 -15.10 7.71
C PRO A 596 -1.43 -16.30 7.56
N ALA A 597 -0.99 -16.55 6.34
CA ALA A 597 0.06 -17.52 6.05
C ALA A 597 1.35 -17.20 6.82
N GLY A 598 1.92 -18.20 7.52
CA GLY A 598 3.15 -18.04 8.30
C GLY A 598 2.94 -17.54 9.73
N TRP A 599 1.71 -17.22 10.13
CA TRP A 599 1.39 -16.72 11.47
C TRP A 599 1.43 -17.80 12.57
N ASP A 600 1.29 -19.08 12.22
CA ASP A 600 1.33 -20.20 13.18
C ASP A 600 2.67 -20.33 13.95
N MET A 601 3.75 -19.77 13.42
CA MET A 601 5.04 -19.65 14.13
C MET A 601 5.00 -18.66 15.31
N PHE A 602 3.99 -17.79 15.37
CA PHE A 602 3.84 -16.74 16.38
C PHE A 602 2.83 -17.09 17.48
N GLY A 603 1.88 -17.99 17.21
CA GLY A 603 0.85 -18.39 18.18
C GLY A 603 1.31 -19.41 19.24
N ALA A 604 2.44 -20.10 19.02
CA ALA A 604 2.85 -21.22 19.85
C ALA A 604 3.60 -20.84 21.15
N LYS A 605 3.98 -19.56 21.36
CA LYS A 605 4.81 -19.16 22.53
C LYS A 605 4.11 -18.44 23.67
N ASN A 606 2.82 -18.08 23.56
CA ASN A 606 2.10 -17.42 24.65
C ASN A 606 1.13 -18.34 25.42
N LYS A 607 1.50 -19.62 25.60
CA LYS A 607 0.67 -20.59 26.35
C LYS A 607 1.33 -21.26 27.56
N GLU A 608 2.48 -20.77 28.02
CA GLU A 608 3.09 -21.24 29.28
C GLU A 608 3.47 -20.07 30.20
N GLU A 609 2.47 -19.30 30.65
CA GLU A 609 2.53 -18.66 31.96
C GLU A 609 1.21 -18.90 32.69
N GLY A 610 1.17 -20.01 33.43
CA GLY A 610 -0.01 -20.42 34.18
C GLY A 610 0.19 -21.70 34.99
N ALA A 611 1.41 -21.99 35.46
CA ALA A 611 1.64 -23.08 36.41
C ALA A 611 2.98 -22.92 37.13
N PHE A 612 3.05 -22.02 38.13
CA PHE A 612 3.99 -22.18 39.23
C PHE A 612 3.29 -21.90 40.56
N GLY A 613 3.30 -22.93 41.41
CA GLY A 613 2.66 -22.96 42.70
C GLY A 613 3.31 -22.02 43.71
N GLY A 614 2.47 -21.29 44.44
CA GLY A 614 2.84 -20.62 45.69
C GLY A 614 2.29 -21.39 46.88
N ALA A 615 3.18 -22.04 47.62
CA ALA A 615 2.89 -22.68 48.89
C ALA A 615 2.43 -21.65 49.94
N ALA A 616 1.37 -21.99 50.68
CA ALA A 616 0.87 -21.20 51.80
C ALA A 616 1.79 -21.30 53.04
N PRO A 617 1.92 -20.26 53.87
CA PRO A 617 2.46 -20.41 55.22
C PRO A 617 1.35 -20.94 56.15
N ARG A 618 1.60 -22.11 56.75
CA ARG A 618 0.84 -22.61 57.89
C ARG A 618 1.28 -21.89 59.16
N ARG A 619 0.34 -21.32 59.92
CA ARG A 619 0.38 -21.38 61.39
C ARG A 619 -0.98 -21.17 62.05
N GLY A 620 -1.38 -22.14 62.87
CA GLY A 620 -2.13 -21.92 64.10
C GLY A 620 -3.65 -22.01 64.04
N ARG A 621 -4.20 -23.21 64.24
CA ARG A 621 -5.60 -23.44 64.62
C ARG A 621 -5.64 -23.60 66.15
N LEU A 622 -6.40 -22.77 66.85
CA LEU A 622 -6.85 -23.00 68.23
C LEU A 622 -8.37 -22.79 68.29
N ALA A 623 -9.04 -23.75 68.92
CA ALA A 623 -10.46 -23.76 69.28
C ALA A 623 -10.74 -22.69 70.38
N ALA A 624 -11.94 -22.29 70.81
CA ALA A 624 -13.29 -22.83 70.78
C ALA A 624 -14.30 -21.71 71.18
N SER A 625 -15.60 -22.02 71.04
CA SER A 625 -16.76 -21.53 71.83
C SER A 625 -17.34 -20.12 71.55
N GLY A 626 -18.67 -20.06 71.38
CA GLY A 626 -19.44 -18.82 71.52
C GLY A 626 -20.76 -18.70 70.73
N ALA A 627 -21.80 -19.40 71.19
CA ALA A 627 -23.24 -19.07 71.19
C ALA A 627 -23.97 -18.40 69.99
N VAL A 628 -25.11 -19.01 69.63
CA VAL A 628 -26.24 -18.46 68.85
C VAL A 628 -27.03 -17.45 69.72
N PRO A 629 -27.63 -16.38 69.15
CA PRO A 629 -29.09 -16.41 68.97
C PRO A 629 -29.62 -15.72 67.68
N ARG A 630 -30.73 -16.26 67.16
CA ARG A 630 -31.84 -15.52 66.47
C ARG A 630 -32.99 -15.38 67.49
N PRO A 631 -34.12 -14.64 67.26
CA PRO A 631 -34.50 -13.64 66.25
C PRO A 631 -35.16 -12.35 66.84
N GLN A 632 -35.46 -11.32 66.02
CA GLN A 632 -36.80 -10.69 65.83
C GLN A 632 -36.79 -9.30 65.17
N VAL A 633 -37.92 -9.00 64.54
CA VAL A 633 -38.33 -7.92 63.62
C VAL A 633 -38.67 -6.61 64.38
N PRO A 634 -38.70 -5.43 63.72
CA PRO A 634 -40.03 -4.81 63.53
C PRO A 634 -40.25 -4.13 62.16
N LEU A 635 -41.54 -4.11 61.77
CA LEU A 635 -42.19 -3.46 60.63
C LEU A 635 -42.53 -1.98 60.88
N ARG A 636 -42.48 -1.15 59.82
CA ARG A 636 -43.43 -0.06 59.38
C ARG A 636 -42.67 0.98 58.53
N ARG A 637 -43.20 1.67 57.51
CA ARG A 637 -44.47 1.72 56.76
C ARG A 637 -44.19 2.51 55.46
N ILE A 638 -44.97 2.26 54.40
CA ILE A 638 -44.83 2.76 53.02
C ILE A 638 -45.63 4.05 52.78
N THR A 639 -45.12 4.97 51.95
CA THR A 639 -45.90 5.91 51.10
C THR A 639 -45.19 6.12 49.74
N PRO A 640 -45.91 6.17 48.59
CA PRO A 640 -45.34 6.36 47.25
C PRO A 640 -45.64 7.73 46.60
N GLY A 641 -44.78 8.15 45.67
CA GLY A 641 -44.98 9.20 44.65
C GLY A 641 -43.66 9.41 43.88
N ALA A 642 -43.55 9.73 42.59
CA ALA A 642 -44.48 9.88 41.45
C ALA A 642 -43.62 9.74 40.15
N PRO A 643 -44.21 9.46 38.97
CA PRO A 643 -43.49 9.14 37.71
C PRO A 643 -43.20 10.37 36.80
N PRO A 644 -42.34 10.23 35.76
CA PRO A 644 -41.99 11.32 34.83
C PRO A 644 -43.01 11.50 33.67
N PRO A 645 -43.13 12.70 33.06
CA PRO A 645 -44.11 12.94 31.99
C PRO A 645 -43.61 12.58 30.58
N ALA A 646 -44.57 12.11 29.78
CA ALA A 646 -44.50 11.81 28.34
C ALA A 646 -44.95 13.02 27.49
N PRO A 647 -44.67 13.05 26.16
CA PRO A 647 -45.01 14.16 25.27
C PRO A 647 -46.49 14.15 24.84
N THR A 648 -47.08 15.33 24.77
CA THR A 648 -48.49 15.56 24.42
C THR A 648 -48.68 15.76 22.91
N GLN A 649 -49.55 14.94 22.30
CA GLN A 649 -50.24 15.25 21.05
C GLN A 649 -51.62 15.84 21.39
N TRP A 650 -52.09 16.80 20.60
CA TRP A 650 -53.51 17.07 20.44
C TRP A 650 -53.86 17.25 18.96
N ALA A 651 -54.91 16.54 18.54
CA ALA A 651 -55.66 16.77 17.33
C ALA A 651 -57.15 16.96 17.70
N SER A 652 -57.80 17.94 17.09
CA SER A 652 -59.24 18.11 16.80
C SER A 652 -59.39 19.55 16.27
N SER A 653 -60.23 19.95 15.32
CA SER A 653 -61.25 19.36 14.45
C SER A 653 -61.65 20.44 13.42
N MET A 654 -62.22 20.01 12.28
CA MET A 654 -62.96 20.74 11.22
C MET A 654 -63.32 22.23 11.40
N ASP A 655 -63.08 23.05 10.37
CA ASP A 655 -64.14 23.64 9.51
C ASP A 655 -63.53 24.41 8.31
N ASP A 656 -64.41 24.66 7.34
CA ASP A 656 -64.24 25.08 5.94
C ASP A 656 -63.41 26.34 5.63
N ASP A 657 -62.94 26.38 4.38
CA ASP A 657 -63.26 27.42 3.36
C ASP A 657 -62.06 27.96 2.56
N ASP A 658 -62.25 27.85 1.24
CA ASP A 658 -61.82 28.66 0.08
C ASP A 658 -60.47 29.40 -0.01
N GLY A 659 -59.97 29.51 -1.26
CA GLY A 659 -59.27 30.74 -1.67
C GLY A 659 -57.78 30.65 -2.05
N THR A 660 -57.52 30.25 -3.29
CA THR A 660 -56.70 30.96 -4.32
C THR A 660 -55.46 31.81 -3.96
N THR A 661 -54.41 31.61 -4.79
CA THR A 661 -53.38 32.58 -5.27
C THR A 661 -52.41 33.21 -4.25
N ASP A 662 -51.17 33.60 -4.52
CA ASP A 662 -50.17 33.54 -5.60
C ASP A 662 -48.99 34.44 -5.07
N TRP A 663 -47.80 34.38 -5.69
CA TRP A 663 -46.65 35.32 -5.66
C TRP A 663 -46.25 36.10 -4.36
N MET A 664 -44.98 36.05 -3.95
CA MET A 664 -43.97 37.08 -4.30
C MET A 664 -42.65 36.98 -3.51
N VAL A 665 -41.58 37.07 -4.28
CA VAL A 665 -40.22 37.54 -4.01
C VAL A 665 -40.11 38.65 -2.95
N MET A 666 -39.11 38.56 -2.07
CA MET A 666 -38.40 39.75 -1.58
C MET A 666 -36.89 39.50 -1.47
N ARG A 667 -36.20 40.24 -2.32
CA ARG A 667 -34.76 40.54 -2.36
C ARG A 667 -34.60 41.83 -1.56
N VAL A 668 -33.62 41.92 -0.65
CA VAL A 668 -33.14 43.22 -0.17
C VAL A 668 -31.61 43.20 -0.09
N GLU A 669 -31.04 44.20 -0.76
CA GLU A 669 -29.62 44.49 -0.91
C GLU A 669 -29.05 45.28 0.28
N SER A 670 -27.72 45.12 0.45
CA SER A 670 -26.71 46.15 0.73
C SER A 670 -26.98 47.29 1.72
N ARG A 671 -26.06 47.44 2.68
CA ARG A 671 -25.37 48.72 2.90
C ARG A 671 -24.02 48.54 3.60
N GLU A 672 -23.24 49.59 3.49
CA GLU A 672 -21.80 49.66 3.30
C GLU A 672 -21.15 50.47 4.46
N GLN A 673 -19.81 50.42 4.55
CA GLN A 673 -18.89 51.34 5.28
C GLN A 673 -18.83 51.22 6.82
N GLY A 674 -17.69 51.27 7.52
CA GLY A 674 -16.28 51.45 7.16
C GLY A 674 -15.40 51.65 8.42
N LYS A 675 -14.08 51.66 8.21
CA LYS A 675 -12.98 52.23 9.03
C LYS A 675 -12.41 51.49 10.26
N ALA A 676 -11.22 50.92 10.04
CA ALA A 676 -9.93 51.19 10.69
C ALA A 676 -9.86 51.67 12.16
N ALA A 677 -9.05 50.97 12.99
CA ALA A 677 -7.96 51.57 13.77
C ALA A 677 -7.05 50.53 14.48
N LYS A 678 -5.74 50.78 14.37
CA LYS A 678 -4.62 50.27 15.17
C LYS A 678 -4.90 50.27 16.69
N LYS A 679 -4.34 49.29 17.42
CA LYS A 679 -3.72 49.56 18.72
C LYS A 679 -2.54 48.63 19.00
N LYS A 680 -1.38 49.28 19.13
CA LYS A 680 -0.10 48.81 19.67
C LYS A 680 -0.06 49.26 21.13
N ARG A 681 0.34 48.42 22.08
CA ARG A 681 0.99 48.90 23.31
C ARG A 681 1.79 47.80 24.02
N GLU A 682 2.94 48.24 24.47
CA GLU A 682 4.07 47.54 25.06
C GLU A 682 3.97 47.34 26.59
N LYS A 683 4.79 46.38 27.06
CA LYS A 683 5.76 46.40 28.18
C LYS A 683 5.34 46.31 29.67
N GLY A 684 6.05 45.36 30.30
CA GLY A 684 6.51 45.26 31.69
C GLY A 684 6.72 43.77 32.00
N GLY A 685 7.90 43.17 32.24
CA GLY A 685 9.22 43.65 32.62
C GLY A 685 9.38 43.68 34.14
N ILE A 686 10.05 42.66 34.74
CA ILE A 686 11.05 42.77 35.83
C ILE A 686 11.52 41.39 36.37
N LEU A 687 12.83 41.18 36.19
CA LEU A 687 13.91 40.62 37.03
C LEU A 687 13.97 39.18 37.61
N SER A 688 15.14 38.62 37.29
CA SER A 688 15.98 37.55 37.83
C SER A 688 16.35 37.65 39.31
N SER A 689 16.62 36.50 39.94
CA SER A 689 17.95 36.05 40.41
C SER A 689 17.82 35.04 41.55
N PHE A 690 18.55 33.92 41.52
CA PHE A 690 19.40 33.43 42.63
C PHE A 690 20.27 32.26 42.12
N PHE A 691 21.56 32.34 42.42
CA PHE A 691 22.66 31.43 42.06
C PHE A 691 23.17 30.71 43.33
N ARG A 692 23.94 29.62 43.07
CA ARG A 692 25.04 29.00 43.88
C ARG A 692 24.67 28.01 44.99
N ASP A 693 25.41 26.91 45.26
CA ASP A 693 26.84 26.58 45.06
C ASP A 693 27.09 25.05 44.84
N ALA A 694 28.27 24.73 44.27
CA ALA A 694 28.89 23.39 44.13
C ALA A 694 29.61 22.94 45.45
N PRO A 695 30.20 21.71 45.61
CA PRO A 695 31.45 21.32 44.91
C PRO A 695 31.65 19.79 44.64
N PRO A 696 32.80 19.36 44.04
CA PRO A 696 33.02 18.06 43.39
C PRO A 696 34.07 17.15 44.07
N SER A 697 34.19 15.89 43.64
CA SER A 697 35.34 14.98 43.87
C SER A 697 35.19 13.74 42.95
N LYS A 698 36.19 12.97 42.53
CA LYS A 698 37.65 13.03 42.44
C LYS A 698 38.06 11.88 41.49
N VAL A 699 39.20 12.04 40.82
CA VAL A 699 39.92 11.04 40.02
C VAL A 699 40.54 9.96 40.93
N MET A 700 40.56 8.69 40.50
CA MET A 700 41.63 7.73 40.80
C MET A 700 41.78 6.70 39.66
N ALA A 701 43.04 6.34 39.44
CA ALA A 701 43.57 5.48 38.38
C ALA A 701 43.94 4.08 38.90
N ASP A 702 44.32 3.22 37.96
CA ASP A 702 45.14 2.00 38.04
C ASP A 702 44.52 0.72 38.62
N SER A 703 44.48 -0.34 37.81
CA SER A 703 45.31 -1.56 38.00
C SER A 703 44.96 -2.65 36.98
N GLU A 704 45.94 -3.52 36.80
CA GLU A 704 46.24 -4.38 35.66
C GLU A 704 45.53 -5.74 35.65
N ALA A 705 45.67 -6.38 34.48
CA ALA A 705 45.62 -7.80 34.10
C ALA A 705 45.48 -8.91 35.17
N GLU A 706 44.68 -9.94 34.83
CA GLU A 706 45.04 -11.38 34.73
C GLU A 706 43.74 -12.19 34.44
N GLU A 707 43.61 -12.80 33.26
CA GLU A 707 43.77 -14.25 32.98
C GLU A 707 42.67 -15.18 33.55
N SER A 708 41.86 -15.78 32.67
CA SER A 708 41.80 -17.24 32.44
C SER A 708 40.52 -17.69 31.70
N ASP A 709 40.74 -18.04 30.44
CA ASP A 709 40.34 -19.26 29.74
C ASP A 709 38.93 -19.91 29.83
N ALA A 710 38.51 -20.23 28.59
CA ALA A 710 37.90 -21.47 28.13
C ALA A 710 36.42 -21.73 28.46
N TYR A 711 35.57 -21.51 27.46
CA TYR A 711 34.71 -22.55 26.87
C TYR A 711 34.34 -22.15 25.43
N LEU A 712 35.16 -22.58 24.47
CA LEU A 712 34.80 -22.63 23.06
C LEU A 712 33.86 -23.83 22.86
N ALA A 713 32.59 -23.57 22.54
CA ALA A 713 31.69 -24.55 21.98
C ALA A 713 31.52 -24.23 20.48
N GLU A 714 32.08 -25.11 19.66
CA GLU A 714 31.98 -25.11 18.19
C GLU A 714 30.50 -25.16 17.76
N ALA A 715 30.08 -24.14 17.01
CA ALA A 715 28.82 -24.17 16.27
C ALA A 715 29.00 -25.00 14.99
N PRO A 716 28.05 -25.88 14.63
CA PRO A 716 28.19 -26.76 13.48
C PRO A 716 28.12 -25.96 12.17
N ALA A 717 29.07 -26.24 11.28
CA ALA A 717 29.13 -25.75 9.93
C ALA A 717 27.88 -26.20 9.14
N ALA A 718 27.12 -25.24 8.62
CA ALA A 718 26.14 -25.50 7.58
C ALA A 718 26.88 -25.62 6.24
N GLU A 719 26.78 -26.79 5.62
CA GLU A 719 27.37 -27.11 4.33
C GLU A 719 26.67 -26.35 3.18
N GLY A 720 27.49 -25.78 2.27
CA GLY A 720 27.24 -25.93 0.84
C GLY A 720 26.53 -24.81 0.08
N GLY A 721 26.97 -23.55 0.21
CA GLY A 721 26.76 -22.53 -0.83
C GLY A 721 28.02 -22.39 -1.68
N VAL A 722 27.92 -22.57 -3.00
CA VAL A 722 29.04 -22.32 -3.93
C VAL A 722 29.32 -20.82 -3.91
N ASP A 723 30.43 -20.42 -3.28
CA ASP A 723 30.95 -19.04 -3.32
C ASP A 723 31.41 -18.75 -4.76
N THR A 724 30.52 -18.16 -5.56
CA THR A 724 30.86 -17.70 -6.90
C THR A 724 31.76 -16.47 -6.78
N GLY A 725 32.94 -16.48 -7.41
CA GLY A 725 33.94 -15.41 -7.31
C GLY A 725 33.41 -13.99 -7.57
N ALA A 726 32.32 -13.83 -8.34
CA ALA A 726 31.63 -12.56 -8.49
C ALA A 726 31.03 -11.97 -7.21
N GLU A 727 30.45 -12.76 -6.31
CA GLU A 727 29.83 -12.23 -5.07
C GLU A 727 30.91 -11.68 -4.11
N SER A 728 32.01 -12.44 -3.95
CA SER A 728 33.21 -12.00 -3.23
C SER A 728 33.86 -10.76 -3.88
N LEU A 729 33.80 -10.62 -5.21
CA LEU A 729 34.29 -9.42 -5.89
C LEU A 729 33.36 -8.22 -5.67
N LEU A 730 32.05 -8.39 -5.79
CA LEU A 730 31.03 -7.35 -5.64
C LEU A 730 30.92 -6.84 -4.20
N SER A 731 31.14 -7.69 -3.20
CA SER A 731 31.16 -7.30 -1.80
C SER A 731 32.31 -6.34 -1.45
N ARG A 732 33.41 -6.38 -2.22
CA ARG A 732 34.58 -5.49 -2.09
C ARG A 732 34.44 -4.15 -2.82
N GLN A 733 33.31 -3.91 -3.49
CA GLN A 733 33.05 -2.63 -4.14
C GLN A 733 32.96 -1.51 -3.08
N LEU A 734 33.72 -0.44 -3.29
CA LEU A 734 33.72 0.73 -2.42
C LEU A 734 32.42 1.53 -2.57
N ALA A 735 32.11 2.35 -1.56
CA ALA A 735 30.96 3.25 -1.54
C ALA A 735 30.87 4.17 -2.78
N ASN A 736 31.99 4.59 -3.36
CA ASN A 736 32.02 5.42 -4.57
C ASN A 736 31.78 4.63 -5.89
N GLY A 737 31.56 3.31 -5.81
CA GLY A 737 31.34 2.42 -6.96
C GLY A 737 32.62 1.85 -7.56
N LEU A 738 33.80 2.26 -7.09
CA LEU A 738 35.10 1.79 -7.56
C LEU A 738 35.60 0.59 -6.72
N TRP A 739 36.68 -0.04 -7.17
CA TRP A 739 37.46 -1.00 -6.39
C TRP A 739 38.80 -0.39 -5.98
N GLU A 740 39.33 -0.81 -4.83
CA GLU A 740 40.63 -0.35 -4.36
C GLU A 740 41.73 -0.64 -5.39
N GLY A 741 42.48 0.41 -5.73
CA GLY A 741 43.58 0.33 -6.67
C GLY A 741 44.87 -0.14 -5.99
N THR A 742 45.36 -1.31 -6.36
CA THR A 742 46.70 -1.79 -5.96
C THR A 742 47.73 -1.57 -7.07
N GLY A 743 49.01 -1.39 -6.73
CA GLY A 743 50.11 -1.23 -7.70
C GLY A 743 50.69 0.20 -7.83
N GLU A 744 51.38 0.46 -8.95
CA GLU A 744 52.07 1.74 -9.23
C GLU A 744 51.19 2.74 -9.99
N GLY A 745 51.48 4.05 -9.86
CA GLY A 745 50.76 5.15 -10.54
C GLY A 745 49.97 6.04 -9.57
N ALA A 746 49.32 7.10 -10.08
CA ALA A 746 48.47 7.96 -9.25
C ALA A 746 47.16 7.25 -8.85
N GLU A 747 46.59 7.59 -7.70
CA GLU A 747 45.36 6.96 -7.16
C GLU A 747 44.21 6.83 -8.18
N PRO A 748 43.86 7.87 -8.97
CA PRO A 748 42.81 7.75 -9.99
C PRO A 748 43.10 6.69 -11.05
N VAL A 749 44.37 6.53 -11.43
CA VAL A 749 44.81 5.54 -12.43
C VAL A 749 44.70 4.13 -11.86
N ARG A 750 45.10 3.93 -10.60
CA ARG A 750 45.01 2.62 -9.93
C ARG A 750 43.56 2.19 -9.73
N GLN A 751 42.69 3.10 -9.25
CA GLN A 751 41.27 2.82 -9.05
C GLN A 751 40.53 2.57 -10.37
N ALA A 752 40.83 3.36 -11.41
CA ALA A 752 40.26 3.13 -12.75
C ALA A 752 40.63 1.74 -13.29
N ARG A 753 41.91 1.36 -13.16
CA ARG A 753 42.40 0.05 -13.59
C ARG A 753 41.73 -1.09 -12.80
N ALA A 754 41.74 -1.03 -11.48
CA ALA A 754 41.13 -2.05 -10.63
C ALA A 754 39.64 -2.22 -10.91
N THR A 755 38.92 -1.10 -11.05
CA THR A 755 37.47 -1.11 -11.37
C THR A 755 37.21 -1.68 -12.76
N ALA A 756 38.00 -1.31 -13.77
CA ALA A 756 37.86 -1.85 -15.12
C ALA A 756 38.13 -3.37 -15.16
N LEU A 757 39.13 -3.86 -14.42
CA LEU A 757 39.41 -5.30 -14.31
C LEU A 757 38.29 -6.04 -13.56
N ALA A 758 37.74 -5.45 -12.50
CA ALA A 758 36.62 -6.02 -11.77
C ALA A 758 35.38 -6.14 -12.67
N LEU A 759 35.03 -5.06 -13.38
CA LEU A 759 33.92 -5.07 -14.34
C LEU A 759 34.14 -6.06 -15.49
N LEU A 760 35.38 -6.22 -15.97
CA LEU A 760 35.69 -7.19 -17.02
C LEU A 760 35.52 -8.64 -16.50
N THR A 761 35.88 -8.89 -15.24
CA THR A 761 35.65 -10.19 -14.59
C THR A 761 34.15 -10.47 -14.48
N LEU A 762 33.36 -9.49 -14.02
CA LEU A 762 31.89 -9.60 -13.96
C LEU A 762 31.28 -9.82 -15.36
N LEU A 763 31.77 -9.10 -16.38
CA LEU A 763 31.34 -9.25 -17.77
C LEU A 763 31.62 -10.66 -18.33
N ARG A 764 32.68 -11.33 -17.87
CA ARG A 764 33.00 -12.72 -18.25
C ARG A 764 32.06 -13.73 -17.60
N GLU A 765 31.52 -13.39 -16.44
CA GLU A 765 30.47 -14.17 -15.75
C GLU A 765 29.05 -13.81 -16.24
N GLY A 766 28.92 -12.97 -17.27
CA GLY A 766 27.62 -12.55 -17.82
C GLY A 766 26.91 -11.46 -16.99
N ILE A 767 27.61 -10.86 -16.03
CA ILE A 767 27.09 -9.81 -15.16
C ILE A 767 27.33 -8.45 -15.82
N THR A 768 26.27 -7.86 -16.38
CA THR A 768 26.25 -6.53 -17.01
C THR A 768 25.37 -5.56 -16.19
N SER A 769 25.20 -4.32 -16.66
CA SER A 769 24.30 -3.34 -16.03
C SER A 769 22.82 -3.70 -16.18
N SER A 770 22.47 -4.66 -17.04
CA SER A 770 21.13 -5.27 -17.10
C SER A 770 21.05 -6.57 -16.32
N HIS A 771 22.14 -6.99 -15.64
CA HIS A 771 22.09 -8.16 -14.80
C HIS A 771 21.08 -7.93 -13.68
N PRO A 772 20.12 -8.84 -13.49
CA PRO A 772 19.06 -8.66 -12.50
C PRO A 772 19.60 -8.38 -11.07
N LEU A 773 20.54 -9.18 -10.57
CA LEU A 773 21.03 -9.05 -9.18
C LEU A 773 22.05 -7.93 -8.96
N HIS A 774 22.88 -7.64 -9.96
CA HIS A 774 24.12 -6.88 -9.77
C HIS A 774 24.22 -5.69 -10.75
N GLY A 775 23.20 -5.50 -11.59
CA GLY A 775 23.19 -4.48 -12.63
C GLY A 775 23.34 -3.07 -12.08
N ALA A 776 22.80 -2.79 -10.89
CA ALA A 776 22.97 -1.50 -10.26
C ALA A 776 24.39 -1.24 -9.73
N GLN A 777 25.03 -2.24 -9.12
CA GLN A 777 26.45 -2.15 -8.72
C GLN A 777 27.35 -1.95 -9.94
N VAL A 778 27.06 -2.67 -11.04
CA VAL A 778 27.73 -2.48 -12.32
C VAL A 778 27.46 -1.08 -12.88
N LYS A 779 26.22 -0.59 -12.85
CA LYS A 779 25.86 0.76 -13.30
C LYS A 779 26.57 1.84 -12.49
N LYS A 780 26.66 1.67 -11.16
CA LYS A 780 27.41 2.56 -10.26
C LYS A 780 28.89 2.57 -10.62
N ALA A 781 29.48 1.40 -10.88
CA ALA A 781 30.88 1.29 -11.32
C ALA A 781 31.12 1.93 -12.70
N VAL A 782 30.20 1.73 -13.64
CA VAL A 782 30.23 2.35 -14.98
C VAL A 782 30.16 3.88 -14.87
N GLU A 783 29.28 4.41 -14.04
CA GLU A 783 29.16 5.85 -13.80
C GLU A 783 30.41 6.42 -13.09
N ALA A 784 30.96 5.69 -12.12
CA ALA A 784 32.18 6.06 -11.42
C ALA A 784 33.38 6.09 -12.37
N LEU A 785 33.55 5.08 -13.23
CA LEU A 785 34.57 5.04 -14.28
C LEU A 785 34.42 6.20 -15.27
N LEU A 786 33.19 6.49 -15.70
CA LEU A 786 32.91 7.60 -16.61
C LEU A 786 33.31 8.95 -16.00
N SER A 787 33.03 9.14 -14.70
CA SER A 787 33.45 10.35 -13.97
C SER A 787 34.97 10.42 -13.81
N LEU A 788 35.61 9.28 -13.54
CA LEU A 788 37.05 9.20 -13.32
C LEU A 788 37.84 9.40 -14.62
N ALA A 789 37.29 8.97 -15.76
CA ALA A 789 37.92 9.05 -17.08
C ALA A 789 38.37 10.47 -17.46
N ALA A 790 37.62 11.50 -17.05
CA ALA A 790 37.99 12.90 -17.28
C ALA A 790 39.29 13.32 -16.57
N SER A 791 39.67 12.61 -15.50
CA SER A 791 40.88 12.88 -14.71
C SER A 791 42.10 12.03 -15.13
N LEU A 792 41.93 11.08 -16.06
CA LEU A 792 42.97 10.14 -16.49
C LEU A 792 43.90 10.69 -17.60
N GLY A 793 43.98 12.02 -17.78
CA GLY A 793 44.62 12.66 -18.93
C GLY A 793 46.11 12.34 -19.18
N GLY A 794 46.80 11.68 -18.24
CA GLY A 794 48.19 11.21 -18.39
C GLY A 794 48.35 9.73 -18.78
N ASP A 795 47.27 8.93 -18.79
CA ASP A 795 47.36 7.48 -19.04
C ASP A 795 46.23 7.03 -20.00
N ALA A 796 46.45 7.29 -21.29
CA ALA A 796 45.49 6.98 -22.35
C ALA A 796 45.09 5.50 -22.41
N ARG A 797 45.98 4.58 -22.02
CA ARG A 797 45.69 3.13 -22.03
C ARG A 797 44.69 2.76 -20.95
N VAL A 798 44.82 3.30 -19.75
CA VAL A 798 43.87 3.06 -18.66
C VAL A 798 42.53 3.72 -18.95
N ALA A 799 42.52 4.91 -19.56
CA ALA A 799 41.29 5.55 -20.01
C ALA A 799 40.56 4.73 -21.10
N GLU A 800 41.29 4.17 -22.06
CA GLU A 800 40.74 3.28 -23.09
C GLU A 800 40.19 1.97 -22.50
N LEU A 801 40.91 1.36 -21.56
CA LEU A 801 40.43 0.16 -20.86
C LEU A 801 39.15 0.46 -20.07
N ALA A 802 39.15 1.55 -19.28
CA ALA A 802 38.01 1.93 -18.44
C ALA A 802 36.74 2.20 -19.26
N LEU A 803 36.81 3.05 -20.28
CA LEU A 803 35.64 3.39 -21.10
C LEU A 803 35.22 2.22 -22.01
N GLY A 804 36.16 1.40 -22.50
CA GLY A 804 35.85 0.21 -23.29
C GLY A 804 35.09 -0.85 -22.48
N VAL A 805 35.56 -1.19 -21.27
CA VAL A 805 34.85 -2.11 -20.37
C VAL A 805 33.51 -1.52 -19.95
N ALA A 806 33.46 -0.22 -19.62
CA ALA A 806 32.23 0.44 -19.22
C ALA A 806 31.15 0.36 -20.32
N TRP A 807 31.53 0.50 -21.59
CA TRP A 807 30.59 0.39 -22.71
C TRP A 807 30.08 -1.05 -22.88
N LEU A 808 30.95 -2.05 -22.76
CA LEU A 808 30.59 -3.47 -22.83
C LEU A 808 29.67 -3.88 -21.67
N ALA A 809 29.95 -3.39 -20.47
CA ALA A 809 29.16 -3.67 -19.27
C ALA A 809 27.82 -2.92 -19.27
N ALA A 810 27.71 -1.81 -19.99
CA ALA A 810 26.45 -1.07 -20.10
C ALA A 810 25.48 -1.75 -21.08
N ALA A 811 24.25 -2.01 -20.65
CA ALA A 811 23.19 -2.58 -21.49
C ALA A 811 22.27 -1.51 -22.09
N GLY A 812 22.22 -0.32 -21.50
CA GLY A 812 21.31 0.75 -21.92
C GLY A 812 21.90 1.62 -23.05
N PRO A 813 21.16 1.91 -24.13
CA PRO A 813 21.61 2.81 -25.21
C PRO A 813 21.95 4.22 -24.69
N ARG A 814 21.26 4.64 -23.62
CA ARG A 814 21.48 5.92 -22.90
C ARG A 814 22.87 6.01 -22.25
N THR A 815 23.29 4.98 -21.53
CA THR A 815 24.61 4.95 -20.88
C THR A 815 25.72 4.78 -21.92
N ARG A 816 25.49 3.93 -22.93
CA ARG A 816 26.43 3.73 -24.05
C ARG A 816 26.72 5.04 -24.79
N GLY A 817 25.71 5.86 -25.09
CA GLY A 817 25.90 7.16 -25.74
C GLY A 817 26.76 8.16 -24.94
N ARG A 818 26.63 8.19 -23.60
CA ARG A 818 27.49 9.03 -22.74
C ARG A 818 28.94 8.56 -22.75
N ILE A 819 29.16 7.24 -22.73
CA ILE A 819 30.49 6.64 -22.80
C ILE A 819 31.13 6.93 -24.16
N GLU A 820 30.38 6.80 -25.25
CA GLU A 820 30.84 7.15 -26.59
C GLU A 820 31.27 8.61 -26.70
N GLN A 821 30.52 9.54 -26.11
CA GLN A 821 30.89 10.94 -26.07
C GLN A 821 32.19 11.18 -25.29
N ALA A 822 32.35 10.53 -24.13
CA ALA A 822 33.58 10.62 -23.33
C ALA A 822 34.78 9.95 -24.00
N ALA A 823 34.55 8.94 -24.84
CA ALA A 823 35.59 8.21 -25.56
C ALA A 823 36.05 8.89 -26.86
N LYS A 824 35.35 9.92 -27.36
CA LYS A 824 35.73 10.69 -28.57
C LYS A 824 37.21 11.11 -28.64
N PRO A 825 37.86 11.60 -27.57
CA PRO A 825 39.28 11.99 -27.63
C PRO A 825 40.26 10.80 -27.63
N LEU A 826 39.80 9.56 -27.42
CA LEU A 826 40.65 8.37 -27.32
C LEU A 826 40.71 7.62 -28.65
N THR A 827 41.82 7.79 -29.36
CA THR A 827 42.02 7.22 -30.70
C THR A 827 41.89 5.70 -30.75
N GLY A 828 42.22 4.96 -29.68
CA GLY A 828 42.10 3.50 -29.66
C GLY A 828 40.67 2.98 -29.45
N LEU A 829 39.71 3.81 -29.04
CA LEU A 829 38.29 3.43 -28.98
C LEU A 829 37.50 3.91 -30.20
N ASN A 830 38.02 4.89 -30.93
CA ASN A 830 37.37 5.47 -32.08
C ASN A 830 37.23 4.44 -33.22
N GLY A 831 35.99 4.19 -33.67
CA GLY A 831 35.67 3.17 -34.67
C GLY A 831 35.53 1.73 -34.15
N ARG A 832 35.74 1.49 -32.85
CA ARG A 832 35.50 0.17 -32.20
C ARG A 832 34.22 0.15 -31.37
N LEU A 833 33.80 1.29 -30.83
CA LEU A 833 32.50 1.45 -30.18
C LEU A 833 31.38 1.22 -31.21
N GLY A 834 30.43 0.32 -30.88
CA GLY A 834 29.41 -0.17 -31.81
C GLY A 834 29.75 -1.52 -32.49
N ASN A 835 30.99 -2.02 -32.37
CA ASN A 835 31.37 -3.38 -32.74
C ASN A 835 31.85 -4.13 -31.49
N GLU A 836 30.93 -4.86 -30.85
CA GLU A 836 31.16 -5.56 -29.58
C GLU A 836 32.35 -6.54 -29.63
N VAL A 837 32.55 -7.23 -30.76
CA VAL A 837 33.65 -8.21 -30.92
C VAL A 837 35.00 -7.50 -30.94
N ALA A 838 35.15 -6.49 -31.80
CA ALA A 838 36.41 -5.75 -31.94
C ALA A 838 36.75 -4.96 -30.66
N LEU A 839 35.73 -4.47 -29.95
CA LEU A 839 35.91 -3.78 -28.68
C LEU A 839 36.38 -4.74 -27.59
N ARG A 840 35.81 -5.96 -27.51
CA ARG A 840 36.19 -6.95 -26.50
C ARG A 840 37.62 -7.44 -26.68
N GLU A 841 38.06 -7.70 -27.92
CA GLU A 841 39.45 -8.03 -28.24
C GLU A 841 40.45 -6.93 -27.81
N HIS A 842 40.11 -5.66 -28.05
CA HIS A 842 40.95 -4.53 -27.64
C HIS A 842 41.03 -4.40 -26.12
N VAL A 843 39.90 -4.53 -25.43
CA VAL A 843 39.81 -4.47 -23.96
C VAL A 843 40.59 -5.61 -23.32
N ASP A 844 40.47 -6.85 -23.81
CA ASP A 844 41.21 -8.00 -23.28
C ASP A 844 42.73 -7.84 -23.50
N THR A 845 43.14 -7.28 -24.64
CA THR A 845 44.56 -6.95 -24.92
C THR A 845 45.13 -5.91 -23.96
N LEU A 846 44.33 -4.89 -23.62
CA LEU A 846 44.71 -3.87 -22.66
C LEU A 846 44.75 -4.42 -21.23
N ALA A 847 43.84 -5.33 -20.87
CA ALA A 847 43.79 -5.94 -19.54
C ALA A 847 44.94 -6.93 -19.28
N ALA A 848 45.50 -7.55 -20.33
CA ALA A 848 46.64 -8.47 -20.23
C ALA A 848 48.01 -7.79 -20.09
N ARG A 849 48.07 -6.46 -20.26
CA ARG A 849 49.27 -5.62 -20.17
C ARG A 849 49.29 -4.83 -18.88
#